data_AF-A0A5N5WNQ4-F1
#
_entry.id   AF-A0A5N5WNQ4-F1
#
_cell.length_a   1.000
_cell.length_b   1.000
_cell.length_c   1.000
_cell.angle_alpha   90.00
_cell.angle_beta   90.00
_cell.angle_gamma   90.00
#
_symmetry.space_group_name_H-M   'P 1'
#
loop_
_entity.id
_entity.type
_entity.pdbx_description
1 polymer ?
#
loop_
_entity_poly.entity_id
_entity_poly.type
_entity_poly.pdbx_seq_one_letter_code
_entity_poly.pdbx_strand_id
1 'polypeptide(L)'
;MVGLASAAGLVGFLSEPDPELRVFALKTLDSQIDLLWTEVVDAVPQIEALYEDETFPERGLAALVAAKVYYHLQEYNESMVFALGAGKLFKLDNGGEFEETIIAKCVDTFISLSAAQRPAAGDLPTNLNTSFPTSGEGATSTSASLTSPITPFSQLALPSKSLLSRQEVPGVDAAYPGGEDASVNQVETPLVLKRGVQGQLQAVIERLFEQCFFQKRYRQVIGIAIEAKNLDVLRRTIIRASEDEKKQDGESRSSEELMEYVLDICMGVIQERAFRNEILKLILELLNEIPSPDYFSIAKCVVYLNEHSMASVILRQLVEKGDARSLAVAYQISFDLYDNSTQEFLQKVRQEIAELVPEERAEEKQDTEEGDREPKESDPLLEDQSSSSQPKSIEANDDKLKLSTESRTAFKNIIEILDGIKSIQLNLEFLYRSNKADIAILNKVRDSLEARNSIFHTAVTLSNAFMHAGTTHDKFFRDNLEWLGKAVNWSKFTATAALGVIHRGNLSQGQKLLQPYLPREHIAGVGGSGSVYSQGGSLYAFGLIYANHGGMAVDLIRDHFKKATEEVVQHGGALGLGVAGMATGDEGIYEDLRNVLYTDSAINGEAVGLAMGLVMLGTGNMRALEDMIQYAHETQHEKIVRGLAMGMALIMYARQEAADELINGLLGDPDPTLRYGGIMTIALAYCGSGSNKAVRKLLHVAVSDVNDDVRRVAVLSLGFILFRKHQSVPRMVELLSESYNPHVRYGAAMALGISCAGTGLDEAIDLLEPMLKDSTDFVRQGALISLAMVLVQQNEAMNPRVSSLRKAMMKMIGDRHEDAMAKFGCAVALGIIDAGGRNCTISLQTQTGNLNMPGIVGAAVFIQYWYWFPLTHFLSLSFAPTSVIGVDQKLEVPFFKFHSNTRPSLFDYPPEQQVKAEEAPEKVKTAVLSTTAQAKRRAQRREKQQRRESMDIDQTPTTPKVSDQALDRMETDDAATKGEDEPKEGERESGEGQRKKAERERVGYELENMSRVLPAQLKYLTFPDPRYEPVKRPTGGVVVVLDKNPEESRETIEMKASKEPRQPAATAETLQDRLQAAIGAAALQTPQRGSGLLGESTAGAATAAGVLTAVDEDEEGDEEAPVPEEFEYETDGDDE
;
A
#
# COMPACT_ATOMS: atom_id res chain seq x y z
N MET A 1 76.05 -0.10 14.71
CA MET A 1 75.17 0.93 14.12
C MET A 1 75.81 1.46 12.85
N VAL A 2 75.60 0.78 11.73
CA VAL A 2 75.79 1.25 10.35
C VAL A 2 74.74 0.47 9.56
N GLY A 3 73.88 1.13 8.77
CA GLY A 3 72.70 0.46 8.21
C GLY A 3 71.72 1.32 7.44
N LEU A 4 72.17 2.40 6.81
CA LEU A 4 71.52 2.90 5.60
C LEU A 4 72.22 2.21 4.43
N ALA A 5 71.78 0.99 4.13
CA ALA A 5 72.29 0.20 3.00
C ALA A 5 71.40 0.47 1.79
N SER A 6 71.92 1.23 0.83
CA SER A 6 71.26 1.39 -0.49
C SER A 6 71.06 0.01 -1.13
N ALA A 7 69.89 -0.20 -1.73
CA ALA A 7 69.52 -1.41 -2.43
C ALA A 7 70.31 -1.61 -3.73
N ALA A 8 71.03 -0.59 -4.24
CA ALA A 8 71.81 -0.65 -5.47
C ALA A 8 72.78 -1.85 -5.53
N GLY A 9 73.36 -2.26 -4.38
CA GLY A 9 74.19 -3.47 -4.32
C GLY A 9 73.39 -4.77 -4.47
N LEU A 10 72.18 -4.84 -3.91
CA LEU A 10 71.27 -5.98 -4.04
C LEU A 10 70.67 -6.07 -5.45
N VAL A 11 70.31 -4.93 -6.05
CA VAL A 11 69.88 -4.84 -7.45
C VAL A 11 71.01 -5.27 -8.40
N GLY A 12 72.26 -4.89 -8.10
CA GLY A 12 73.43 -5.40 -8.82
C GLY A 12 73.47 -6.94 -8.86
N PHE A 13 73.25 -7.61 -7.73
CA PHE A 13 73.21 -9.08 -7.64
C PHE A 13 72.01 -9.73 -8.36
N LEU A 14 70.94 -8.99 -8.68
CA LEU A 14 69.86 -9.52 -9.55
C LEU A 14 70.30 -9.61 -11.02
N SER A 15 71.19 -8.71 -11.46
CA SER A 15 71.68 -8.69 -12.85
C SER A 15 72.78 -9.72 -13.15
N GLU A 16 73.50 -10.20 -12.14
CA GLU A 16 74.43 -11.33 -12.26
C GLU A 16 73.70 -12.64 -12.65
N PRO A 17 74.32 -13.56 -13.41
CA PRO A 17 73.67 -14.78 -13.90
C PRO A 17 73.62 -15.94 -12.88
N ASP A 18 74.26 -15.79 -11.72
CA ASP A 18 74.36 -16.85 -10.70
C ASP A 18 73.04 -16.98 -9.90
N PRO A 19 72.37 -18.15 -9.92
CA PRO A 19 71.13 -18.37 -9.19
C PRO A 19 71.30 -18.26 -7.67
N GLU A 20 72.46 -18.58 -7.09
CA GLU A 20 72.67 -18.49 -5.64
C GLU A 20 72.73 -17.03 -5.17
N LEU A 21 73.37 -16.16 -5.96
CA LEU A 21 73.40 -14.71 -5.72
C LEU A 21 72.02 -14.07 -5.87
N ARG A 22 71.24 -14.46 -6.90
CA ARG A 22 69.85 -14.00 -7.09
C ARG A 22 68.96 -14.39 -5.91
N VAL A 23 69.07 -15.63 -5.43
CA VAL A 23 68.36 -16.12 -4.24
C VAL A 23 68.73 -15.32 -2.98
N PHE A 24 70.02 -15.04 -2.77
CA PHE A 24 70.48 -14.22 -1.64
C PHE A 24 69.98 -12.78 -1.71
N ALA A 25 69.99 -12.18 -2.90
CA ALA A 25 69.48 -10.83 -3.14
C ALA A 25 67.98 -10.75 -2.83
N LEU A 26 67.16 -11.64 -3.40
CA LEU A 26 65.71 -11.65 -3.19
C LEU A 26 65.32 -11.88 -1.72
N LYS A 27 66.00 -12.78 -0.99
CA LYS A 27 65.77 -12.99 0.46
C LYS A 27 66.12 -11.76 1.30
N THR A 28 67.18 -11.05 0.93
CA THR A 28 67.58 -9.83 1.64
C THR A 28 66.59 -8.70 1.36
N LEU A 29 66.17 -8.54 0.11
CA LEU A 29 65.16 -7.58 -0.33
C LEU A 29 63.82 -7.79 0.41
N ASP A 30 63.29 -9.02 0.46
CA ASP A 30 62.03 -9.33 1.15
C ASP A 30 62.01 -8.88 2.63
N SER A 31 63.16 -8.93 3.30
CA SER A 31 63.31 -8.54 4.71
C SER A 31 63.42 -7.03 4.97
N GLN A 32 63.66 -6.22 3.94
CA GLN A 32 63.92 -4.77 4.05
C GLN A 32 63.07 -3.92 3.09
N ILE A 33 62.12 -4.53 2.38
CA ILE A 33 61.43 -3.88 1.26
C ILE A 33 60.61 -2.66 1.69
N ASP A 34 60.03 -2.68 2.90
CA ASP A 34 59.27 -1.55 3.45
C ASP A 34 60.13 -0.29 3.68
N LEU A 35 61.46 -0.46 3.74
CA LEU A 35 62.44 0.62 3.86
C LEU A 35 63.14 0.94 2.53
N LEU A 36 63.21 -0.01 1.60
CA LEU A 36 64.03 0.06 0.39
C LEU A 36 63.26 0.12 -0.92
N TRP A 37 61.92 0.01 -0.89
CA TRP A 37 61.08 -0.09 -2.10
C TRP A 37 61.39 0.99 -3.15
N THR A 38 61.64 2.24 -2.73
CA THR A 38 61.95 3.37 -3.64
C THR A 38 63.16 3.14 -4.54
N GLU A 39 64.15 2.35 -4.11
CA GLU A 39 65.33 1.98 -4.92
C GLU A 39 65.13 0.67 -5.70
N VAL A 40 64.08 -0.10 -5.40
CA VAL A 40 63.76 -1.40 -6.02
C VAL A 40 62.74 -1.26 -7.15
N VAL A 41 61.94 -0.18 -7.16
CA VAL A 41 60.97 0.14 -8.25
C VAL A 41 61.61 0.07 -9.63
N ASP A 42 62.78 0.69 -9.83
CA ASP A 42 63.51 0.67 -11.11
C ASP A 42 63.97 -0.74 -11.54
N ALA A 43 64.02 -1.69 -10.61
CA ALA A 43 64.44 -3.08 -10.83
C ALA A 43 63.26 -4.05 -11.02
N VAL A 44 62.00 -3.61 -10.88
CA VAL A 44 60.81 -4.48 -10.98
C VAL A 44 60.78 -5.31 -12.27
N PRO A 45 61.07 -4.79 -13.49
CA PRO A 45 61.07 -5.60 -14.70
C PRO A 45 62.10 -6.75 -14.69
N GLN A 46 63.18 -6.62 -13.92
CA GLN A 46 64.17 -7.69 -13.74
C GLN A 46 63.63 -8.78 -12.81
N ILE A 47 62.87 -8.39 -11.79
CA ILE A 47 62.20 -9.30 -10.85
C ILE A 47 61.04 -10.03 -11.55
N GLU A 48 60.30 -9.35 -12.43
CA GLU A 48 59.31 -9.97 -13.31
C GLU A 48 59.95 -11.01 -14.25
N ALA A 49 61.06 -10.68 -14.92
CA ALA A 49 61.77 -11.63 -15.78
C ALA A 49 62.27 -12.88 -15.01
N LEU A 50 62.69 -12.71 -13.74
CA LEU A 50 63.03 -13.83 -12.84
C LEU A 50 61.79 -14.64 -12.40
N TYR A 51 60.61 -14.05 -12.42
CA TYR A 51 59.35 -14.75 -12.21
C TYR A 51 58.83 -15.45 -13.48
N GLU A 52 59.13 -14.96 -14.67
CA GLU A 52 58.76 -15.61 -15.93
C GLU A 52 59.64 -16.82 -16.27
N ASP A 53 60.89 -16.85 -15.79
CA ASP A 53 61.82 -17.96 -15.99
C ASP A 53 61.41 -19.22 -15.22
N GLU A 54 60.90 -20.23 -15.94
CA GLU A 54 60.52 -21.53 -15.39
C GLU A 54 61.72 -22.36 -14.88
N THR A 55 62.96 -22.00 -15.22
CA THR A 55 64.16 -22.71 -14.76
C THR A 55 64.65 -22.24 -13.38
N PHE A 56 64.11 -21.13 -12.87
CA PHE A 56 64.58 -20.52 -11.62
C PHE A 56 63.98 -21.18 -10.35
N PRO A 57 64.79 -21.68 -9.39
CA PRO A 57 64.29 -22.47 -8.25
C PRO A 57 63.38 -21.73 -7.26
N GLU A 58 63.58 -20.42 -7.04
CA GLU A 58 62.82 -19.62 -6.06
C GLU A 58 61.89 -18.59 -6.74
N ARG A 59 61.29 -18.96 -7.88
CA ARG A 59 60.30 -18.16 -8.62
C ARG A 59 59.24 -17.50 -7.72
N GLY A 60 58.70 -18.23 -6.74
CA GLY A 60 57.70 -17.70 -5.82
C GLY A 60 58.20 -16.59 -4.89
N LEU A 61 59.51 -16.51 -4.63
CA LEU A 61 60.11 -15.47 -3.80
C LEU A 61 60.33 -14.19 -4.60
N ALA A 62 60.70 -14.31 -5.89
CA ALA A 62 60.68 -13.18 -6.83
C ALA A 62 59.27 -12.57 -6.94
N ALA A 63 58.24 -13.41 -7.07
CA ALA A 63 56.83 -12.97 -7.09
C ALA A 63 56.42 -12.24 -5.79
N LEU A 64 56.81 -12.73 -4.62
CA LEU A 64 56.52 -12.09 -3.33
C LEU A 64 57.17 -10.69 -3.22
N VAL A 65 58.43 -10.58 -3.64
CA VAL A 65 59.19 -9.32 -3.66
C VAL A 65 58.54 -8.32 -4.62
N ALA A 66 58.21 -8.73 -5.85
CA ALA A 66 57.49 -7.89 -6.81
C ALA A 66 56.15 -7.41 -6.23
N ALA A 67 55.35 -8.32 -5.64
CA ALA A 67 54.07 -7.99 -5.04
C ALA A 67 54.17 -6.88 -3.97
N LYS A 68 55.19 -6.94 -3.09
CA LYS A 68 55.44 -5.92 -2.07
C LYS A 68 55.85 -4.57 -2.67
N VAL A 69 56.62 -4.54 -3.76
CA VAL A 69 56.92 -3.26 -4.46
C VAL A 69 55.66 -2.66 -5.07
N TYR A 70 54.85 -3.47 -5.77
CA TYR A 70 53.58 -3.01 -6.35
C TYR A 70 52.56 -2.53 -5.30
N TYR A 71 52.57 -3.12 -4.10
CA TYR A 71 51.78 -2.65 -2.97
C TYR A 71 52.17 -1.25 -2.52
N HIS A 72 53.48 -0.97 -2.38
CA HIS A 72 53.99 0.37 -2.05
C HIS A 72 53.80 1.39 -3.19
N LEU A 73 53.76 0.94 -4.44
CA LEU A 73 53.34 1.73 -5.61
C LEU A 73 51.81 1.97 -5.69
N GLN A 74 51.02 1.36 -4.81
CA GLN A 74 49.53 1.40 -4.80
C GLN A 74 48.87 0.71 -6.01
N GLU A 75 49.63 -0.04 -6.80
CA GLU A 75 49.14 -0.84 -7.93
C GLU A 75 48.65 -2.22 -7.46
N TYR A 76 47.61 -2.20 -6.62
CA TYR A 76 47.09 -3.39 -5.92
C TYR A 76 46.66 -4.53 -6.86
N ASN A 77 46.24 -4.23 -8.08
CA ASN A 77 45.86 -5.24 -9.06
C ASN A 77 47.06 -6.08 -9.55
N GLU A 78 48.22 -5.46 -9.75
CA GLU A 78 49.45 -6.15 -10.15
C GLU A 78 50.05 -6.87 -8.95
N SER A 79 50.10 -6.18 -7.80
CA SER A 79 50.51 -6.74 -6.51
C SER A 79 49.78 -8.06 -6.19
N MET A 80 48.46 -8.08 -6.34
CA MET A 80 47.64 -9.28 -6.12
C MET A 80 48.02 -10.43 -7.05
N VAL A 81 48.24 -10.17 -8.34
CA VAL A 81 48.60 -11.22 -9.31
C VAL A 81 49.96 -11.86 -8.95
N PHE A 82 50.95 -11.05 -8.58
CA PHE A 82 52.25 -11.57 -8.14
C PHE A 82 52.19 -12.27 -6.78
N ALA A 83 51.35 -11.80 -5.84
CA ALA A 83 51.13 -12.46 -4.55
C ALA A 83 50.47 -13.85 -4.71
N LEU A 84 49.50 -13.98 -5.61
CA LEU A 84 48.92 -15.28 -5.97
C LEU A 84 49.97 -16.20 -6.63
N GLY A 85 50.82 -15.64 -7.50
CA GLY A 85 51.96 -16.33 -8.11
C GLY A 85 53.03 -16.81 -7.11
N ALA A 86 53.14 -16.19 -5.94
CA ALA A 86 54.01 -16.64 -4.84
C ALA A 86 53.52 -17.91 -4.14
N GLY A 87 52.23 -18.26 -4.28
CA GLY A 87 51.61 -19.49 -3.80
C GLY A 87 51.86 -19.77 -2.32
N LYS A 88 52.68 -20.77 -2.01
CA LYS A 88 52.95 -21.23 -0.62
C LYS A 88 53.73 -20.22 0.24
N LEU A 89 54.40 -19.24 -0.37
CA LEU A 89 55.14 -18.21 0.35
C LEU A 89 54.23 -17.09 0.86
N PHE A 90 53.07 -16.88 0.22
CA PHE A 90 52.04 -15.97 0.71
C PHE A 90 51.26 -16.64 1.86
N LYS A 91 51.43 -16.10 3.08
CA LYS A 91 50.85 -16.66 4.31
C LYS A 91 49.67 -15.83 4.79
N LEU A 92 48.47 -16.30 4.50
CA LEU A 92 47.19 -15.72 4.93
C LEU A 92 47.04 -15.60 6.46
N ASP A 93 47.83 -16.34 7.24
CA ASP A 93 47.74 -16.39 8.71
C ASP A 93 48.55 -15.28 9.40
N ASN A 94 49.33 -14.49 8.64
CA ASN A 94 50.02 -13.30 9.13
C ASN A 94 49.07 -12.09 9.00
N GLY A 95 48.62 -11.51 10.12
CA GLY A 95 47.84 -10.27 10.14
C GLY A 95 48.70 -9.02 9.91
N GLY A 96 49.35 -8.92 8.75
CA GLY A 96 50.07 -7.74 8.30
C GLY A 96 49.21 -6.86 7.37
N GLU A 97 49.51 -5.56 7.31
CA GLU A 97 48.78 -4.58 6.48
C GLU A 97 48.81 -4.95 4.98
N PHE A 98 49.93 -5.54 4.53
CA PHE A 98 50.11 -6.08 3.17
C PHE A 98 49.17 -7.25 2.90
N GLU A 99 49.20 -8.28 3.76
CA GLU A 99 48.36 -9.47 3.63
C GLU A 99 46.86 -9.12 3.70
N GLU A 100 46.43 -8.29 4.65
CA GLU A 100 45.02 -7.88 4.77
C GLU A 100 44.52 -7.13 3.53
N THR A 101 45.32 -6.20 2.99
CA THR A 101 44.95 -5.44 1.79
C THR A 101 44.85 -6.34 0.55
N ILE A 102 45.77 -7.29 0.38
CA ILE A 102 45.73 -8.23 -0.75
C ILE A 102 44.61 -9.24 -0.61
N ILE A 103 44.29 -9.69 0.61
CA ILE A 103 43.13 -10.57 0.86
C ILE A 103 41.84 -9.84 0.49
N ALA A 104 41.67 -8.57 0.91
CA ALA A 104 40.52 -7.76 0.50
C ALA A 104 40.42 -7.66 -1.03
N LYS A 105 41.54 -7.36 -1.72
CA LYS A 105 41.56 -7.28 -3.19
C LYS A 105 41.29 -8.61 -3.89
N CYS A 106 41.74 -9.73 -3.32
CA CYS A 106 41.38 -11.07 -3.79
C CYS A 106 39.87 -11.31 -3.70
N VAL A 107 39.23 -10.92 -2.59
CA VAL A 107 37.77 -11.08 -2.42
C VAL A 107 37.01 -10.19 -3.41
N ASP A 108 37.35 -8.91 -3.52
CA ASP A 108 36.73 -7.98 -4.48
C ASP A 108 36.81 -8.48 -5.93
N THR A 109 38.00 -8.96 -6.34
CA THR A 109 38.23 -9.42 -7.73
C THR A 109 37.55 -10.77 -8.00
N PHE A 110 37.43 -11.64 -7.00
CA PHE A 110 36.63 -12.86 -7.12
C PHE A 110 35.13 -12.56 -7.23
N ILE A 111 34.62 -11.59 -6.46
CA ILE A 111 33.23 -11.14 -6.55
C ILE A 111 32.95 -10.62 -7.97
N SER A 112 33.80 -9.72 -8.48
CA SER A 112 33.61 -9.14 -9.83
C SER A 112 33.74 -10.19 -10.95
N LEU A 113 34.70 -11.11 -10.87
CA LEU A 113 34.85 -12.22 -11.81
C LEU A 113 33.64 -13.16 -11.81
N SER A 114 33.17 -13.57 -10.63
CA SER A 114 32.05 -14.51 -10.50
C SER A 114 30.73 -13.87 -10.93
N ALA A 115 30.52 -12.59 -10.61
CA ALA A 115 29.38 -11.83 -11.06
C ALA A 115 29.37 -11.61 -12.59
N ALA A 116 30.54 -11.46 -13.22
CA ALA A 116 30.67 -11.30 -14.67
C ALA A 116 30.56 -12.62 -15.46
N GLN A 117 30.92 -13.76 -14.88
CA GLN A 117 30.80 -15.08 -15.53
C GLN A 117 29.37 -15.60 -15.61
N ARG A 118 28.44 -15.04 -14.82
CA ARG A 118 26.99 -15.23 -14.95
C ARG A 118 26.41 -14.09 -15.81
N PRO A 119 26.24 -14.25 -17.14
CA PRO A 119 25.30 -13.39 -17.86
C PRO A 119 23.91 -13.56 -17.24
N ALA A 120 23.09 -12.50 -17.25
CA ALA A 120 21.73 -12.56 -16.73
C ALA A 120 20.93 -13.63 -17.50
N ALA A 121 20.67 -14.76 -16.84
CA ALA A 121 19.96 -15.90 -17.43
C ALA A 121 18.46 -15.57 -17.56
N GLY A 122 18.12 -14.79 -18.59
CA GLY A 122 16.78 -14.28 -18.81
C GLY A 122 16.61 -13.44 -20.09
N ASP A 123 17.68 -12.80 -20.59
CA ASP A 123 17.61 -11.92 -21.78
C ASP A 123 17.54 -12.70 -23.10
N LEU A 124 16.39 -13.33 -23.35
CA LEU A 124 15.82 -13.33 -24.68
C LEU A 124 15.24 -11.92 -24.90
N PRO A 125 15.76 -11.10 -25.83
CA PRO A 125 15.15 -9.83 -26.16
C PRO A 125 13.77 -10.09 -26.77
N THR A 126 12.73 -9.97 -25.95
CA THR A 126 11.38 -9.70 -26.44
C THR A 126 11.45 -8.48 -27.35
N ASN A 127 10.62 -8.45 -28.38
CA ASN A 127 10.59 -7.35 -29.34
C ASN A 127 9.16 -6.79 -29.40
N LEU A 128 8.85 -5.90 -28.46
CA LEU A 128 7.81 -4.88 -28.59
C LEU A 128 8.20 -3.77 -29.59
N ASN A 129 9.45 -3.78 -30.08
CA ASN A 129 10.00 -2.82 -31.06
C ASN A 129 9.17 -2.63 -32.35
N THR A 130 8.19 -3.50 -32.65
CA THR A 130 7.27 -3.32 -33.79
C THR A 130 6.03 -2.50 -33.48
N SER A 131 5.70 -2.31 -32.20
CA SER A 131 4.45 -1.69 -31.74
C SER A 131 4.60 -0.20 -31.42
N PHE A 132 5.84 0.24 -31.17
CA PHE A 132 6.18 1.66 -31.02
C PHE A 132 6.72 2.22 -32.35
N PRO A 133 6.39 3.48 -32.72
CA PRO A 133 7.03 4.12 -33.86
C PRO A 133 8.52 4.26 -33.58
N THR A 134 9.35 3.56 -34.36
CA THR A 134 10.80 3.58 -34.18
C THR A 134 11.33 5.01 -34.31
N SER A 135 11.91 5.52 -33.23
CA SER A 135 12.72 6.75 -33.21
C SER A 135 14.04 6.50 -33.92
N GLY A 136 13.95 6.35 -35.25
CA GLY A 136 15.08 6.03 -36.12
C GLY A 136 16.18 7.07 -36.00
N GLU A 137 17.37 6.60 -35.64
CA GLU A 137 18.59 7.40 -35.71
C GLU A 137 18.77 7.92 -37.14
N GLY A 138 18.77 9.25 -37.32
CA GLY A 138 19.11 9.88 -38.60
C GLY A 138 17.98 10.58 -39.36
N ALA A 139 17.07 11.30 -38.68
CA ALA A 139 16.21 12.29 -39.32
C ALA A 139 16.27 13.65 -38.62
N THR A 140 17.12 14.55 -39.11
CA THR A 140 17.12 15.96 -38.70
C THR A 140 15.84 16.67 -39.18
N SER A 141 15.18 17.37 -38.26
CA SER A 141 14.35 18.56 -38.55
C SER A 141 13.07 18.37 -39.38
N THR A 142 11.97 17.96 -38.73
CA THR A 142 10.59 18.06 -39.27
C THR A 142 9.73 19.15 -38.61
N SER A 143 10.30 19.98 -37.72
CA SER A 143 9.66 21.15 -37.10
C SER A 143 9.86 22.46 -37.90
N ALA A 144 9.77 22.40 -39.23
CA ALA A 144 10.11 23.52 -40.12
C ALA A 144 9.22 23.64 -41.38
N SER A 145 7.95 23.25 -41.30
CA SER A 145 7.02 23.20 -42.45
C SER A 145 5.80 24.15 -42.36
N LEU A 146 5.88 25.22 -41.57
CA LEU A 146 4.87 26.29 -41.49
C LEU A 146 5.46 27.73 -41.43
N THR A 147 6.36 28.08 -42.36
CA THR A 147 6.62 29.50 -42.69
C THR A 147 6.84 29.68 -44.20
N SER A 148 6.38 30.81 -44.75
CA SER A 148 6.43 31.12 -46.18
C SER A 148 7.76 31.82 -46.58
N PRO A 149 8.20 31.73 -47.87
CA PRO A 149 9.57 32.06 -48.22
C PRO A 149 9.74 33.47 -48.80
N ILE A 150 10.20 34.46 -48.01
CA ILE A 150 10.75 35.72 -48.55
C ILE A 150 11.94 36.24 -47.73
N THR A 151 13.00 36.63 -48.44
CA THR A 151 14.24 37.31 -48.01
C THR A 151 15.33 36.46 -47.31
N PRO A 152 16.59 36.48 -47.81
CA PRO A 152 17.73 35.84 -47.16
C PRO A 152 18.75 36.86 -46.64
N PHE A 153 18.84 37.12 -45.33
CA PHE A 153 20.03 37.73 -44.73
C PHE A 153 20.20 37.47 -43.22
N SER A 154 21.45 37.54 -42.76
CA SER A 154 21.95 37.36 -41.38
C SER A 154 21.95 35.93 -40.82
N GLN A 155 23.15 35.36 -40.76
CA GLN A 155 23.48 34.20 -39.93
C GLN A 155 23.74 34.67 -38.49
N LEU A 156 23.18 33.99 -37.49
CA LEU A 156 23.68 33.98 -36.10
C LEU A 156 23.06 32.80 -35.33
N ALA A 157 23.44 31.59 -35.72
CA ALA A 157 23.07 30.37 -34.99
C ALA A 157 23.98 30.19 -33.77
N LEU A 158 23.42 30.33 -32.57
CA LEU A 158 24.09 29.95 -31.32
C LEU A 158 24.08 28.41 -31.19
N PRO A 159 25.21 27.75 -30.87
CA PRO A 159 25.26 26.31 -30.72
C PRO A 159 24.69 25.86 -29.36
N SER A 160 23.58 25.12 -29.38
CA SER A 160 23.02 24.47 -28.19
C SER A 160 23.86 23.26 -27.77
N LYS A 161 24.99 23.49 -27.08
CA LYS A 161 25.71 22.44 -26.34
C LYS A 161 25.39 22.54 -24.85
N SER A 162 24.26 21.95 -24.45
CA SER A 162 24.05 21.59 -23.05
C SER A 162 24.98 20.43 -22.70
N LEU A 163 25.88 20.61 -21.74
CA LEU A 163 26.90 19.63 -21.38
C LEU A 163 26.35 18.44 -20.56
N LEU A 164 25.04 18.40 -20.27
CA LEU A 164 24.39 17.36 -19.47
C LEU A 164 23.81 16.19 -20.27
N SER A 165 23.69 16.27 -21.60
CA SER A 165 23.14 15.17 -22.41
C SER A 165 24.20 14.13 -22.77
N ARG A 166 24.84 13.53 -21.75
CA ARG A 166 25.64 12.31 -21.92
C ARG A 166 24.77 11.10 -21.60
N GLN A 167 24.74 10.14 -22.51
CA GLN A 167 24.10 8.85 -22.28
C GLN A 167 25.09 7.99 -21.48
N GLU A 168 24.87 7.84 -20.17
CA GLU A 168 25.85 7.24 -19.27
C GLU A 168 25.63 5.75 -18.98
N VAL A 169 26.75 5.03 -19.02
CA VAL A 169 26.94 3.60 -18.72
C VAL A 169 26.84 3.38 -17.19
N PRO A 170 26.37 2.22 -16.69
CA PRO A 170 26.28 2.00 -15.25
C PRO A 170 27.66 1.90 -14.59
N GLY A 171 28.02 2.90 -13.79
CA GLY A 171 29.24 2.94 -12.97
C GLY A 171 28.95 2.64 -11.49
N VAL A 172 29.94 2.02 -10.83
CA VAL A 172 29.92 1.59 -9.42
C VAL A 172 30.39 2.71 -8.49
N ASP A 173 29.78 2.84 -7.31
CA ASP A 173 30.24 3.75 -6.25
C ASP A 173 31.60 3.28 -5.67
N ALA A 174 32.64 4.11 -5.81
CA ALA A 174 33.89 4.01 -5.06
C ALA A 174 34.51 5.43 -4.88
N ALA A 175 35.29 5.62 -3.82
CA ALA A 175 35.58 6.95 -3.29
C ALA A 175 36.87 7.64 -3.82
N TYR A 176 36.78 8.97 -3.98
CA TYR A 176 37.89 9.96 -4.08
C TYR A 176 38.80 9.90 -5.34
N PRO A 177 39.55 10.99 -5.68
CA PRO A 177 39.62 11.44 -7.07
C PRO A 177 41.05 11.68 -7.64
N GLY A 178 41.24 11.34 -8.91
CA GLY A 178 42.39 11.74 -9.72
C GLY A 178 42.14 11.47 -11.20
N GLY A 179 42.59 12.35 -12.10
CA GLY A 179 42.60 12.10 -13.55
C GLY A 179 43.68 11.09 -13.96
N GLU A 180 43.79 10.66 -15.21
CA GLU A 180 43.23 11.19 -16.47
C GLU A 180 42.81 10.06 -17.45
N ASP A 181 42.44 10.43 -18.68
CA ASP A 181 42.27 9.58 -19.88
C ASP A 181 41.14 8.53 -19.95
N ALA A 182 39.95 9.02 -20.31
CA ALA A 182 38.83 8.21 -20.77
C ALA A 182 38.73 8.16 -22.32
N SER A 183 39.23 7.08 -22.93
CA SER A 183 38.76 6.66 -24.27
C SER A 183 38.96 5.14 -24.50
N VAL A 184 38.11 4.55 -25.35
CA VAL A 184 37.98 3.11 -25.67
C VAL A 184 37.17 2.29 -24.66
N ASN A 185 35.98 1.85 -25.09
CA ASN A 185 35.22 0.77 -24.44
C ASN A 185 35.97 -0.56 -24.61
N GLN A 186 36.85 -0.89 -23.66
CA GLN A 186 37.13 -2.29 -23.33
C GLN A 186 36.30 -2.66 -22.11
N VAL A 187 35.58 -3.78 -22.19
CA VAL A 187 35.30 -4.56 -20.98
C VAL A 187 36.68 -5.00 -20.51
N GLU A 188 37.19 -4.40 -19.44
CA GLU A 188 38.48 -4.80 -18.86
C GLU A 188 38.35 -6.24 -18.36
N THR A 189 38.78 -7.20 -19.20
CA THR A 189 38.98 -8.57 -18.76
C THR A 189 39.98 -8.52 -17.59
N PRO A 190 39.59 -8.92 -16.37
CA PRO A 190 40.44 -8.70 -15.20
C PRO A 190 41.82 -9.32 -15.41
N LEU A 191 42.87 -8.68 -14.88
CA LEU A 191 44.26 -9.13 -15.06
C LEU A 191 44.48 -10.60 -14.67
N VAL A 192 43.70 -11.11 -13.71
CA VAL A 192 43.62 -12.52 -13.30
C VAL A 192 43.24 -13.45 -14.46
N LEU A 193 42.28 -13.03 -15.30
CA LEU A 193 41.83 -13.78 -16.47
C LEU A 193 42.87 -13.69 -17.60
N LYS A 194 43.47 -12.50 -17.81
CA LYS A 194 44.54 -12.29 -18.81
C LYS A 194 45.81 -13.10 -18.51
N ARG A 195 46.19 -13.25 -17.23
CA ARG A 195 47.41 -13.95 -16.78
C ARG A 195 47.15 -15.39 -16.29
N GLY A 196 45.92 -15.92 -16.39
CA GLY A 196 45.59 -17.33 -16.08
C GLY A 196 45.58 -17.73 -14.59
N VAL A 197 45.47 -16.76 -13.68
CA VAL A 197 45.72 -16.95 -12.23
C VAL A 197 44.45 -17.37 -11.45
N GLN A 198 43.32 -17.55 -12.13
CA GLN A 198 42.01 -17.84 -11.52
C GLN A 198 42.01 -19.04 -10.55
N GLY A 199 42.74 -20.12 -10.85
CA GLY A 199 42.81 -21.29 -9.96
C GLY A 199 43.54 -21.03 -8.64
N GLN A 200 44.53 -20.13 -8.64
CA GLN A 200 45.25 -19.73 -7.42
C GLN A 200 44.37 -18.80 -6.55
N LEU A 201 43.63 -17.89 -7.19
CA LEU A 201 42.65 -17.04 -6.53
C LEU A 201 41.56 -17.88 -5.83
N GLN A 202 41.00 -18.87 -6.54
CA GLN A 202 39.99 -19.78 -5.95
C GLN A 202 40.56 -20.58 -4.77
N ALA A 203 41.79 -21.09 -4.87
CA ALA A 203 42.41 -21.85 -3.77
C ALA A 203 42.66 -20.99 -2.50
N VAL A 204 43.00 -19.72 -2.65
CA VAL A 204 43.12 -18.76 -1.53
C VAL A 204 41.76 -18.55 -0.86
N ILE A 205 40.70 -18.40 -1.65
CA ILE A 205 39.34 -18.13 -1.17
C ILE A 205 38.70 -19.37 -0.53
N GLU A 206 38.92 -20.56 -1.08
CA GLU A 206 38.49 -21.82 -0.46
C GLU A 206 39.15 -22.00 0.93
N ARG A 207 40.46 -21.69 1.06
CA ARG A 207 41.14 -21.70 2.35
C ARG A 207 40.59 -20.65 3.33
N LEU A 208 40.22 -19.46 2.84
CA LEU A 208 39.58 -18.42 3.66
C LEU A 208 38.19 -18.89 4.15
N PHE A 209 37.40 -19.51 3.29
CA PHE A 209 36.11 -20.10 3.67
C PHE A 209 36.27 -21.24 4.69
N GLU A 210 37.27 -22.12 4.55
CA GLU A 210 37.59 -23.15 5.54
C GLU A 210 37.93 -22.54 6.93
N GLN A 211 38.68 -21.44 6.96
CA GLN A 211 38.95 -20.71 8.20
C GLN A 211 37.69 -20.08 8.79
N CYS A 212 36.82 -19.49 7.98
CA CYS A 212 35.53 -18.98 8.44
C CYS A 212 34.61 -20.09 8.98
N PHE A 213 34.58 -21.27 8.35
CA PHE A 213 33.84 -22.43 8.85
C PHE A 213 34.40 -22.94 10.18
N PHE A 214 35.73 -23.04 10.33
CA PHE A 214 36.35 -23.41 11.60
C PHE A 214 36.04 -22.41 12.73
N GLN A 215 35.96 -21.11 12.40
CA GLN A 215 35.55 -20.06 13.34
C GLN A 215 34.03 -19.95 13.54
N LYS A 216 33.22 -20.80 12.89
CA LYS A 216 31.74 -20.76 12.86
C LYS A 216 31.15 -19.42 12.36
N ARG A 217 31.90 -18.69 11.53
CA ARG A 217 31.55 -17.38 10.95
C ARG A 217 30.80 -17.55 9.63
N TYR A 218 29.64 -18.20 9.69
CA TYR A 218 28.85 -18.56 8.51
C TYR A 218 28.21 -17.36 7.79
N ARG A 219 27.76 -16.33 8.53
CA ARG A 219 27.11 -15.13 7.96
C ARG A 219 28.00 -14.37 6.98
N GLN A 220 29.31 -14.35 7.23
CA GLN A 220 30.31 -13.70 6.39
C GLN A 220 30.48 -14.43 5.04
N VAL A 221 30.60 -15.77 5.07
CA VAL A 221 30.72 -16.58 3.85
C VAL A 221 29.45 -16.48 3.00
N ILE A 222 28.27 -16.44 3.63
CA ILE A 222 26.99 -16.20 2.96
C ILE A 222 26.97 -14.84 2.25
N GLY A 223 27.45 -13.77 2.90
CA GLY A 223 27.55 -12.44 2.27
C GLY A 223 28.41 -12.47 1.01
N ILE A 224 29.64 -13.00 1.10
CA ILE A 224 30.57 -13.12 -0.03
C ILE A 224 29.96 -14.01 -1.14
N ALA A 225 29.27 -15.10 -0.80
CA ALA A 225 28.65 -15.99 -1.78
C ALA A 225 27.49 -15.33 -2.54
N ILE A 226 26.71 -14.48 -1.87
CA ILE A 226 25.61 -13.71 -2.48
C ILE A 226 26.17 -12.61 -3.38
N GLU A 227 27.19 -11.87 -2.94
CA GLU A 227 27.86 -10.83 -3.75
C GLU A 227 28.54 -11.43 -4.99
N ALA A 228 29.24 -12.56 -4.83
CA ALA A 228 29.86 -13.31 -5.93
C ALA A 228 28.86 -14.08 -6.82
N LYS A 229 27.55 -13.98 -6.56
CA LYS A 229 26.48 -14.71 -7.27
C LYS A 229 26.70 -16.24 -7.38
N ASN A 230 27.28 -16.85 -6.35
CA ASN A 230 27.70 -18.26 -6.37
C ASN A 230 26.84 -19.15 -5.45
N LEU A 231 25.86 -19.83 -6.07
CA LEU A 231 24.94 -20.75 -5.40
C LEU A 231 25.62 -21.98 -4.78
N ASP A 232 26.71 -22.49 -5.37
CA ASP A 232 27.37 -23.71 -4.89
C ASP A 232 28.06 -23.48 -3.54
N VAL A 233 28.65 -22.29 -3.36
CA VAL A 233 29.24 -21.86 -2.08
C VAL A 233 28.14 -21.66 -1.04
N LEU A 234 26.99 -21.09 -1.42
CA LEU A 234 25.84 -20.92 -0.54
C LEU A 234 25.27 -22.28 -0.09
N ARG A 235 25.04 -23.22 -1.02
CA ARG A 235 24.57 -24.58 -0.73
C ARG A 235 25.53 -25.31 0.22
N ARG A 236 26.83 -25.27 -0.09
CA ARG A 236 27.89 -25.91 0.72
C ARG A 236 27.94 -25.34 2.14
N THR A 237 27.77 -24.03 2.28
CA THR A 237 27.77 -23.35 3.58
C THR A 237 26.58 -23.78 4.46
N ILE A 238 25.37 -23.86 3.89
CA ILE A 238 24.16 -24.24 4.64
C ILE A 238 24.21 -25.71 5.05
N ILE A 239 24.61 -26.61 4.14
CA ILE A 239 24.79 -28.04 4.46
C ILE A 239 25.82 -28.21 5.57
N ARG A 240 26.95 -27.50 5.51
CA ARG A 240 28.00 -27.62 6.52
C ARG A 240 27.57 -27.09 7.89
N ALA A 241 26.79 -26.00 7.93
CA ALA A 241 26.19 -25.52 9.17
C ALA A 241 25.26 -26.60 9.80
N SER A 242 24.40 -27.25 9.00
CA SER A 242 23.53 -28.34 9.46
C SER A 242 24.31 -29.57 9.95
N GLU A 243 25.42 -29.93 9.28
CA GLU A 243 26.29 -31.01 9.74
C GLU A 243 26.97 -30.73 11.09
N ASP A 244 27.37 -29.49 11.34
CA ASP A 244 28.03 -29.11 12.59
C ASP A 244 27.03 -28.98 13.75
N GLU A 245 25.76 -28.64 13.48
CA GLU A 245 24.67 -28.76 14.46
C GLU A 245 24.37 -30.22 14.82
N LYS A 246 24.33 -31.13 13.83
CA LYS A 246 24.15 -32.57 14.09
C LYS A 246 25.28 -33.19 14.95
N LYS A 247 26.41 -32.49 15.13
CA LYS A 247 27.52 -32.89 16.02
C LYS A 247 27.44 -32.24 17.41
N GLN A 248 26.55 -31.28 17.63
CA GLN A 248 26.33 -30.61 18.91
C GLN A 248 24.87 -30.78 19.35
N ASP A 249 24.60 -31.83 20.13
CA ASP A 249 23.28 -32.09 20.70
C ASP A 249 22.66 -30.83 21.37
N GLY A 250 21.57 -30.31 20.79
CA GLY A 250 20.43 -29.84 21.57
C GLY A 250 20.07 -28.33 21.58
N GLU A 251 21.01 -27.39 21.45
CA GLU A 251 20.72 -25.98 21.87
C GLU A 251 21.00 -24.85 20.85
N SER A 252 21.46 -25.15 19.63
CA SER A 252 21.73 -24.10 18.62
C SER A 252 20.60 -24.01 17.57
N ARG A 253 19.84 -22.90 17.56
CA ARG A 253 18.94 -22.52 16.44
C ARG A 253 19.68 -21.85 15.28
N SER A 254 20.95 -22.20 15.07
CA SER A 254 21.86 -21.42 14.23
C SER A 254 21.50 -21.54 12.75
N SER A 255 21.09 -22.71 12.28
CA SER A 255 20.65 -22.94 10.89
C SER A 255 19.31 -22.28 10.58
N GLU A 256 18.35 -22.32 11.51
CA GLU A 256 17.08 -21.58 11.41
C GLU A 256 17.37 -20.06 11.29
N GLU A 257 18.19 -19.51 12.18
CA GLU A 257 18.60 -18.10 12.14
C GLU A 257 19.44 -17.73 10.90
N LEU A 258 20.28 -18.65 10.41
CA LEU A 258 21.05 -18.45 9.17
C LEU A 258 20.14 -18.46 7.95
N MET A 259 19.10 -19.29 7.93
CA MET A 259 18.13 -19.37 6.84
C MET A 259 17.16 -18.19 6.83
N GLU A 260 16.70 -17.73 8.01
CA GLU A 260 15.99 -16.45 8.15
C GLU A 260 16.86 -15.28 7.68
N TYR A 261 18.14 -15.25 8.05
CA TYR A 261 19.10 -14.23 7.57
C TYR A 261 19.34 -14.27 6.06
N VAL A 262 19.45 -15.44 5.44
CA VAL A 262 19.56 -15.57 3.97
C VAL A 262 18.28 -15.08 3.30
N LEU A 263 17.10 -15.42 3.83
CA LEU A 263 15.83 -14.95 3.31
C LEU A 263 15.69 -13.42 3.43
N ASP A 264 16.07 -12.82 4.57
CA ASP A 264 16.06 -11.37 4.76
C ASP A 264 16.99 -10.65 3.77
N ILE A 265 18.20 -11.18 3.51
CA ILE A 265 19.10 -10.65 2.47
C ILE A 265 18.48 -10.80 1.08
N CYS A 266 17.94 -11.97 0.78
CA CYS A 266 17.28 -12.30 -0.49
C CYS A 266 16.12 -11.34 -0.79
N MET A 267 15.38 -10.93 0.25
CA MET A 267 14.23 -10.02 0.11
C MET A 267 14.57 -8.53 0.21
N GLY A 268 15.64 -8.15 0.91
CA GLY A 268 15.98 -6.75 1.21
C GLY A 268 17.18 -6.16 0.45
N VAL A 269 18.13 -6.98 0.01
CA VAL A 269 19.39 -6.55 -0.63
C VAL A 269 19.43 -6.88 -2.12
N ILE A 270 18.96 -8.08 -2.50
CA ILE A 270 19.06 -8.57 -3.89
C ILE A 270 18.05 -7.85 -4.78
N GLN A 271 18.55 -7.05 -5.73
CA GLN A 271 17.73 -6.30 -6.69
C GLN A 271 17.34 -7.15 -7.92
N GLU A 272 18.23 -8.01 -8.41
CA GLU A 272 18.03 -8.84 -9.59
C GLU A 272 17.02 -9.98 -9.33
N ARG A 273 15.94 -10.02 -10.12
CA ARG A 273 14.86 -11.00 -9.95
C ARG A 273 15.31 -12.42 -10.25
N ALA A 274 16.08 -12.62 -11.32
CA ALA A 274 16.53 -13.95 -11.75
C ALA A 274 17.36 -14.63 -10.66
N PHE A 275 18.39 -13.92 -10.16
CA PHE A 275 19.25 -14.44 -9.09
C PHE A 275 18.50 -14.64 -7.76
N ARG A 276 17.56 -13.74 -7.41
CA ARG A 276 16.68 -13.93 -6.24
C ARG A 276 15.85 -15.21 -6.36
N ASN A 277 15.28 -15.48 -7.53
CA ASN A 277 14.51 -16.71 -7.79
C ASN A 277 15.41 -17.96 -7.69
N GLU A 278 16.63 -17.92 -8.22
CA GLU A 278 17.60 -19.02 -8.10
C GLU A 278 17.93 -19.34 -6.63
N ILE A 279 18.17 -18.32 -5.79
CA ILE A 279 18.40 -18.49 -4.35
C ILE A 279 17.17 -19.08 -3.66
N LEU A 280 15.96 -18.58 -3.96
CA LEU A 280 14.73 -19.09 -3.34
C LEU A 280 14.47 -20.56 -3.70
N LYS A 281 14.80 -21.00 -4.93
CA LYS A 281 14.74 -22.43 -5.32
C LYS A 281 15.73 -23.26 -4.53
N LEU A 282 16.97 -22.80 -4.39
CA LEU A 282 17.99 -23.48 -3.59
C LEU A 282 17.58 -23.62 -2.12
N ILE A 283 16.98 -22.58 -1.53
CA ILE A 283 16.46 -22.61 -0.16
C ILE A 283 15.30 -23.62 -0.04
N LEU A 284 14.41 -23.68 -1.03
CA LEU A 284 13.29 -24.62 -1.06
C LEU A 284 13.77 -26.07 -1.17
N GLU A 285 14.77 -26.36 -2.00
CA GLU A 285 15.43 -27.68 -2.06
C GLU A 285 16.03 -28.07 -0.70
N LEU A 286 16.81 -27.18 -0.09
CA LEU A 286 17.45 -27.41 1.21
C LEU A 286 16.43 -27.59 2.35
N LEU A 287 15.32 -26.84 2.33
CA LEU A 287 14.23 -26.97 3.31
C LEU A 287 13.54 -28.34 3.24
N ASN A 288 13.40 -28.92 2.03
CA ASN A 288 12.84 -30.25 1.85
C ASN A 288 13.79 -31.40 2.27
N GLU A 289 15.10 -31.15 2.35
CA GLU A 289 16.08 -32.12 2.87
C GLU A 289 16.08 -32.24 4.41
N ILE A 290 15.40 -31.33 5.14
CA ILE A 290 15.41 -31.27 6.61
C ILE A 290 14.27 -32.14 7.21
N PRO A 291 14.53 -33.01 8.22
CA PRO A 291 13.50 -33.89 8.81
C PRO A 291 12.33 -33.19 9.51
N SER A 292 12.54 -31.96 9.98
CA SER A 292 11.52 -31.07 10.57
C SER A 292 11.45 -29.76 9.77
N PRO A 293 10.82 -29.76 8.59
CA PRO A 293 10.77 -28.58 7.73
C PRO A 293 9.92 -27.47 8.37
N ASP A 294 10.43 -26.23 8.37
CA ASP A 294 9.60 -25.06 8.66
C ASP A 294 8.70 -24.75 7.47
N TYR A 295 7.49 -25.31 7.52
CA TYR A 295 6.47 -25.09 6.50
C TYR A 295 6.10 -23.61 6.29
N PHE A 296 6.31 -22.71 7.26
CA PHE A 296 6.03 -21.29 7.08
C PHE A 296 7.08 -20.60 6.22
N SER A 297 8.37 -20.88 6.43
CA SER A 297 9.44 -20.38 5.56
C SER A 297 9.36 -20.99 4.16
N ILE A 298 8.99 -22.27 4.03
CA ILE A 298 8.71 -22.89 2.72
C ILE A 298 7.55 -22.16 2.03
N ALA A 299 6.42 -21.94 2.71
CA ALA A 299 5.25 -21.26 2.14
C ALA A 299 5.60 -19.84 1.63
N LYS A 300 6.38 -19.06 2.40
CA LYS A 300 6.91 -17.76 1.94
C LYS A 300 7.71 -17.90 0.64
N CYS A 301 8.62 -18.87 0.55
CA CYS A 301 9.43 -19.09 -0.65
C CYS A 301 8.58 -19.48 -1.86
N VAL A 302 7.61 -20.39 -1.69
CA VAL A 302 6.70 -20.85 -2.76
C VAL A 302 5.89 -19.69 -3.33
N VAL A 303 5.38 -18.80 -2.47
CA VAL A 303 4.65 -17.59 -2.89
C VAL A 303 5.53 -16.66 -3.73
N TYR A 304 6.78 -16.43 -3.33
CA TYR A 304 7.70 -15.57 -4.08
C TYR A 304 8.15 -16.19 -5.42
N LEU A 305 8.24 -17.52 -5.49
CA LEU A 305 8.53 -18.26 -6.72
C LEU A 305 7.30 -18.39 -7.64
N ASN A 306 6.09 -18.21 -7.11
CA ASN A 306 4.81 -18.40 -7.79
C ASN A 306 4.59 -19.86 -8.28
N GLU A 307 5.18 -20.84 -7.59
CA GLU A 307 5.15 -22.27 -7.96
C GLU A 307 3.97 -23.02 -7.29
N HIS A 308 2.78 -22.92 -7.90
CA HIS A 308 1.52 -23.45 -7.36
C HIS A 308 1.55 -24.95 -7.03
N SER A 309 2.22 -25.76 -7.86
CA SER A 309 2.34 -27.21 -7.68
C SER A 309 3.08 -27.63 -6.40
N MET A 310 4.01 -26.81 -5.90
CA MET A 310 4.69 -27.10 -4.63
C MET A 310 3.79 -26.79 -3.43
N ALA A 311 2.95 -25.76 -3.51
CA ALA A 311 1.97 -25.47 -2.45
C ALA A 311 0.91 -26.57 -2.32
N SER A 312 0.38 -27.09 -3.44
CA SER A 312 -0.60 -28.17 -3.41
C SER A 312 -0.02 -29.48 -2.87
N VAL A 313 1.25 -29.79 -3.16
CA VAL A 313 1.98 -30.92 -2.57
C VAL A 313 2.18 -30.76 -1.06
N ILE A 314 2.57 -29.58 -0.57
CA ILE A 314 2.76 -29.31 0.87
C ILE A 314 1.45 -29.48 1.64
N LEU A 315 0.37 -28.87 1.14
CA LEU A 315 -0.96 -28.99 1.75
C LEU A 315 -1.43 -30.45 1.78
N ARG A 316 -1.18 -31.21 0.71
CA ARG A 316 -1.48 -32.65 0.67
C ARG A 316 -0.70 -33.43 1.73
N GLN A 317 0.62 -33.25 1.82
CA GLN A 317 1.45 -33.95 2.81
C GLN A 317 1.04 -33.63 4.25
N LEU A 318 0.60 -32.40 4.54
CA LEU A 318 0.14 -32.02 5.87
C LEU A 318 -1.22 -32.66 6.23
N VAL A 319 -2.14 -32.82 5.27
CA VAL A 319 -3.41 -33.50 5.48
C VAL A 319 -3.24 -35.03 5.54
N GLU A 320 -2.33 -35.60 4.75
CA GLU A 320 -2.00 -37.05 4.79
C GLU A 320 -1.37 -37.48 6.12
N LYS A 321 -0.68 -36.58 6.83
CA LYS A 321 -0.11 -36.85 8.17
C LYS A 321 -1.16 -37.01 9.28
N GLY A 322 -2.39 -36.52 9.11
CA GLY A 322 -3.52 -36.75 10.02
C GLY A 322 -3.44 -36.11 11.42
N ASP A 323 -2.28 -35.65 11.88
CA ASP A 323 -2.13 -35.02 13.19
C ASP A 323 -2.92 -33.70 13.31
N ALA A 324 -3.61 -33.49 14.44
CA ALA A 324 -4.33 -32.25 14.74
C ALA A 324 -3.42 -31.00 14.66
N ARG A 325 -2.13 -31.14 15.01
CA ARG A 325 -1.12 -30.09 14.84
C ARG A 325 -0.80 -29.82 13.36
N SER A 326 -0.66 -30.85 12.54
CA SER A 326 -0.39 -30.71 11.10
C SER A 326 -1.58 -30.13 10.34
N LEU A 327 -2.81 -30.47 10.74
CA LEU A 327 -4.04 -29.90 10.20
C LEU A 327 -4.19 -28.40 10.55
N ALA A 328 -3.86 -28.00 11.78
CA ALA A 328 -3.85 -26.59 12.17
C ALA A 328 -2.74 -25.79 11.45
N VAL A 329 -1.57 -26.40 11.22
CA VAL A 329 -0.51 -25.84 10.35
C VAL A 329 -1.00 -25.68 8.92
N ALA A 330 -1.70 -26.67 8.35
CA ALA A 330 -2.26 -26.59 7.00
C ALA A 330 -3.29 -25.45 6.85
N TYR A 331 -4.16 -25.24 7.84
CA TYR A 331 -5.07 -24.09 7.84
C TYR A 331 -4.34 -22.75 7.99
N GLN A 332 -3.34 -22.64 8.87
CA GLN A 332 -2.54 -21.40 8.97
C GLN A 332 -1.80 -21.10 7.67
N ILE A 333 -1.24 -22.12 7.00
CA ILE A 333 -0.62 -21.96 5.68
C ILE A 333 -1.68 -21.56 4.66
N SER A 334 -2.90 -22.08 4.72
CA SER A 334 -3.98 -21.68 3.79
C SER A 334 -4.37 -20.21 3.98
N PHE A 335 -4.45 -19.71 5.23
CA PHE A 335 -4.64 -18.27 5.51
C PHE A 335 -3.44 -17.43 5.05
N ASP A 336 -2.22 -17.86 5.38
CA ASP A 336 -0.98 -17.18 4.94
C ASP A 336 -0.86 -17.15 3.41
N LEU A 337 -1.28 -18.20 2.70
CA LEU A 337 -1.30 -18.25 1.23
C LEU A 337 -2.36 -17.28 0.69
N TYR A 338 -3.58 -17.27 1.24
CA TYR A 338 -4.63 -16.34 0.82
C TYR A 338 -4.20 -14.87 0.95
N ASP A 339 -3.60 -14.48 2.08
CA ASP A 339 -3.19 -13.09 2.32
C ASP A 339 -1.99 -12.64 1.47
N ASN A 340 -1.14 -13.56 1.02
CA ASN A 340 0.17 -13.24 0.40
C ASN A 340 0.32 -13.60 -1.08
N SER A 341 -0.54 -14.46 -1.64
CA SER A 341 -0.42 -14.96 -3.02
C SER A 341 -1.18 -14.07 -4.02
N THR A 342 -0.90 -14.26 -5.31
CA THR A 342 -1.72 -13.70 -6.38
C THR A 342 -3.02 -14.51 -6.56
N GLN A 343 -4.06 -13.88 -7.09
CA GLN A 343 -5.35 -14.55 -7.31
C GLN A 343 -5.25 -15.69 -8.34
N GLU A 344 -4.46 -15.50 -9.41
CA GLU A 344 -4.11 -16.53 -10.39
C GLU A 344 -3.49 -17.78 -9.73
N PHE A 345 -2.54 -17.59 -8.80
CA PHE A 345 -1.91 -18.67 -8.06
C PHE A 345 -2.93 -19.43 -7.20
N LEU A 346 -3.78 -18.71 -6.46
CA LEU A 346 -4.83 -19.31 -5.64
C LEU A 346 -5.83 -20.10 -6.49
N GLN A 347 -6.22 -19.58 -7.65
CA GLN A 347 -7.12 -20.27 -8.58
C GLN A 347 -6.52 -21.58 -9.11
N LYS A 348 -5.24 -21.59 -9.47
CA LYS A 348 -4.52 -22.80 -9.90
C LYS A 348 -4.37 -23.83 -8.77
N VAL A 349 -3.98 -23.39 -7.57
CA VAL A 349 -3.90 -24.27 -6.39
C VAL A 349 -5.26 -24.88 -6.06
N ARG A 350 -6.36 -24.10 -6.17
CA ARG A 350 -7.72 -24.63 -5.99
C ARG A 350 -8.10 -25.66 -7.05
N GLN A 351 -7.76 -25.44 -8.32
CA GLN A 351 -8.00 -26.41 -9.40
C GLN A 351 -7.25 -27.73 -9.13
N GLU A 352 -5.95 -27.66 -8.82
CA GLU A 352 -5.15 -28.83 -8.47
C GLU A 352 -5.68 -29.57 -7.22
N ILE A 353 -6.18 -28.86 -6.21
CA ILE A 353 -6.78 -29.48 -5.01
C ILE A 353 -8.17 -30.07 -5.32
N ALA A 354 -8.96 -29.43 -6.17
CA ALA A 354 -10.28 -29.92 -6.57
C ALA A 354 -10.20 -31.19 -7.42
N GLU A 355 -9.25 -31.29 -8.35
CA GLU A 355 -9.00 -32.51 -9.15
C GLU A 355 -8.62 -33.73 -8.28
N LEU A 356 -8.07 -33.49 -7.08
CA LEU A 356 -7.73 -34.53 -6.11
C LEU A 356 -8.89 -34.95 -5.20
N VAL A 357 -10.04 -34.27 -5.30
CA VAL A 357 -11.28 -34.63 -4.61
C VAL A 357 -12.26 -35.17 -5.65
N PRO A 358 -12.38 -36.50 -5.82
CA PRO A 358 -13.43 -37.06 -6.66
C PRO A 358 -14.79 -36.66 -6.09
N GLU A 359 -15.53 -35.82 -6.82
CA GLU A 359 -16.94 -35.65 -6.57
C GLU A 359 -17.65 -36.96 -6.95
N GLU A 360 -18.11 -37.70 -5.95
CA GLU A 360 -19.23 -38.61 -6.13
C GLU A 360 -20.42 -37.76 -6.59
N ARG A 361 -20.68 -37.73 -7.90
CA ARG A 361 -21.96 -37.24 -8.42
C ARG A 361 -23.06 -37.99 -7.68
N ALA A 362 -23.85 -37.25 -6.91
CA ALA A 362 -24.93 -37.84 -6.14
C ALA A 362 -25.90 -38.56 -7.08
N GLU A 363 -25.94 -39.90 -6.99
CA GLU A 363 -27.03 -40.67 -7.57
C GLU A 363 -28.32 -40.26 -6.84
N GLU A 364 -29.28 -39.73 -7.59
CA GLU A 364 -30.61 -39.41 -7.08
C GLU A 364 -31.32 -40.70 -6.64
N LYS A 365 -31.20 -41.05 -5.35
CA LYS A 365 -32.12 -42.00 -4.71
C LYS A 365 -33.34 -41.24 -4.20
N GLN A 366 -34.25 -40.98 -5.14
CA GLN A 366 -35.65 -41.21 -4.82
C GLN A 366 -35.78 -42.70 -4.47
N ASP A 367 -36.30 -43.02 -3.28
CA ASP A 367 -37.49 -43.86 -3.24
C ASP A 367 -38.21 -43.78 -1.89
N THR A 368 -39.54 -43.90 -2.00
CA THR A 368 -40.56 -43.73 -0.95
C THR A 368 -40.69 -44.94 -0.02
N GLU A 369 -41.25 -44.69 1.18
CA GLU A 369 -41.83 -45.75 2.01
C GLU A 369 -43.12 -46.35 1.39
N GLU A 370 -43.47 -47.54 1.89
CA GLU A 370 -44.65 -48.37 1.62
C GLU A 370 -44.73 -49.02 0.23
N GLY A 371 -44.62 -50.36 0.24
CA GLY A 371 -44.94 -51.19 -0.91
C GLY A 371 -46.29 -51.88 -0.77
N ASP A 372 -46.73 -52.54 -1.84
CA ASP A 372 -47.40 -53.84 -1.71
C ASP A 372 -47.11 -54.70 -2.97
N ARG A 373 -47.06 -56.03 -2.77
CA ARG A 373 -46.96 -57.13 -3.76
C ARG A 373 -45.59 -57.54 -4.32
N GLU A 374 -45.05 -58.59 -3.70
CA GLU A 374 -44.19 -59.62 -4.31
C GLU A 374 -45.01 -60.60 -5.22
N PRO A 375 -44.46 -61.71 -5.76
CA PRO A 375 -43.35 -61.82 -6.73
C PRO A 375 -43.62 -62.82 -7.90
N LYS A 376 -42.81 -62.78 -8.99
CA LYS A 376 -41.92 -63.91 -9.41
C LYS A 376 -41.27 -63.82 -10.80
N GLU A 377 -40.00 -64.23 -10.79
CA GLU A 377 -39.12 -64.78 -11.83
C GLU A 377 -39.69 -65.10 -13.23
N SER A 378 -39.20 -64.38 -14.24
CA SER A 378 -38.83 -64.96 -15.55
C SER A 378 -37.89 -64.02 -16.33
N ASP A 379 -36.61 -64.08 -16.00
CA ASP A 379 -35.52 -63.75 -16.95
C ASP A 379 -35.54 -64.80 -18.10
N PRO A 380 -35.05 -64.56 -19.34
CA PRO A 380 -33.69 -64.03 -19.56
C PRO A 380 -33.41 -63.25 -20.89
N LEU A 381 -32.11 -62.90 -21.04
CA LEU A 381 -31.33 -62.89 -22.30
C LEU A 381 -31.52 -61.73 -23.30
N LEU A 382 -30.51 -60.84 -23.35
CA LEU A 382 -29.76 -60.47 -24.56
C LEU A 382 -28.48 -59.70 -24.21
N GLU A 383 -27.34 -60.39 -24.16
CA GLU A 383 -26.00 -59.80 -24.12
C GLU A 383 -25.51 -59.36 -25.53
N ASP A 384 -24.41 -58.61 -25.54
CA ASP A 384 -23.50 -58.35 -26.66
C ASP A 384 -24.02 -57.60 -27.91
N GLN A 385 -23.67 -56.31 -28.00
CA GLN A 385 -22.56 -55.89 -28.88
C GLN A 385 -22.18 -54.39 -28.80
N SER A 386 -20.91 -54.11 -29.08
CA SER A 386 -20.32 -52.82 -29.52
C SER A 386 -20.01 -51.71 -28.50
N SER A 387 -18.90 -51.87 -27.78
CA SER A 387 -17.85 -50.82 -27.79
C SER A 387 -16.47 -51.41 -27.49
N SER A 388 -15.56 -51.36 -28.46
CA SER A 388 -14.17 -51.81 -28.30
C SER A 388 -13.20 -50.86 -28.97
N SER A 389 -12.42 -50.11 -28.18
CA SER A 389 -11.03 -49.72 -28.49
C SER A 389 -10.51 -48.67 -27.50
N GLN A 390 -10.21 -49.07 -26.27
CA GLN A 390 -9.10 -48.47 -25.52
C GLN A 390 -7.83 -49.30 -25.78
N PRO A 391 -6.64 -48.70 -25.97
CA PRO A 391 -5.38 -49.42 -25.86
C PRO A 391 -5.04 -49.64 -24.38
N LYS A 392 -4.85 -50.91 -23.98
CA LYS A 392 -4.46 -51.27 -22.61
C LYS A 392 -2.96 -51.03 -22.38
N SER A 393 -2.60 -50.44 -21.24
CA SER A 393 -1.28 -50.57 -20.63
C SER A 393 -1.39 -51.15 -19.22
N ILE A 394 -1.31 -52.48 -19.15
CA ILE A 394 -0.74 -53.33 -18.10
C ILE A 394 -0.98 -52.93 -16.63
N GLU A 395 -1.73 -53.77 -15.93
CA GLU A 395 -2.01 -53.74 -14.48
C GLU A 395 -0.73 -53.92 -13.64
N ALA A 396 -0.49 -53.03 -12.68
CA ALA A 396 0.31 -53.29 -11.48
C ALA A 396 -0.01 -52.27 -10.36
N ASN A 397 -0.46 -52.75 -9.20
CA ASN A 397 -0.64 -52.03 -7.92
C ASN A 397 -1.68 -50.89 -7.90
N ASP A 398 -2.97 -51.27 -7.93
CA ASP A 398 -4.10 -50.39 -7.62
C ASP A 398 -4.33 -50.29 -6.09
N ASP A 399 -3.34 -49.77 -5.37
CA ASP A 399 -3.29 -49.73 -3.90
C ASP A 399 -2.94 -48.32 -3.39
N LYS A 400 -3.65 -47.30 -3.90
CA LYS A 400 -3.53 -45.90 -3.47
C LYS A 400 -4.88 -45.26 -3.10
N LEU A 401 -5.00 -44.98 -1.80
CA LEU A 401 -5.75 -43.86 -1.21
C LEU A 401 -7.28 -43.84 -1.38
N LYS A 402 -7.96 -44.71 -0.59
CA LYS A 402 -9.24 -44.30 0.02
C LYS A 402 -8.96 -43.20 1.04
N LEU A 403 -9.07 -41.93 0.62
CA LEU A 403 -8.98 -40.76 1.51
C LEU A 403 -9.99 -40.86 2.67
N SER A 404 -9.55 -40.58 3.90
CA SER A 404 -10.44 -40.52 5.06
C SER A 404 -11.52 -39.45 4.89
N THR A 405 -12.69 -39.66 5.51
CA THR A 405 -13.77 -38.66 5.55
C THR A 405 -13.31 -37.35 6.19
N GLU A 406 -12.41 -37.43 7.19
CA GLU A 406 -11.77 -36.28 7.84
C GLU A 406 -10.80 -35.54 6.91
N SER A 407 -10.07 -36.27 6.06
CA SER A 407 -9.24 -35.66 5.01
C SER A 407 -10.11 -34.93 3.99
N ARG A 408 -11.24 -35.52 3.57
CA ARG A 408 -12.20 -34.89 2.65
C ARG A 408 -12.81 -33.60 3.23
N THR A 409 -13.16 -33.56 4.52
CA THR A 409 -13.65 -32.32 5.16
C THR A 409 -12.53 -31.28 5.36
N ALA A 410 -11.31 -31.71 5.69
CA ALA A 410 -10.14 -30.82 5.73
C ALA A 410 -9.86 -30.16 4.38
N PHE A 411 -9.91 -30.90 3.26
CA PHE A 411 -9.75 -30.32 1.92
C PHE A 411 -10.86 -29.33 1.56
N LYS A 412 -12.13 -29.60 1.89
CA LYS A 412 -13.22 -28.63 1.72
C LYS A 412 -12.99 -27.35 2.53
N ASN A 413 -12.58 -27.49 3.79
CA ASN A 413 -12.22 -26.36 4.64
C ASN A 413 -11.04 -25.54 4.08
N ILE A 414 -10.01 -26.20 3.52
CA ILE A 414 -8.89 -25.54 2.84
C ILE A 414 -9.38 -24.76 1.62
N ILE A 415 -10.27 -25.34 0.79
CA ILE A 415 -10.85 -24.65 -0.36
C ILE A 415 -11.63 -23.40 0.08
N GLU A 416 -12.45 -23.48 1.13
CA GLU A 416 -13.19 -22.32 1.68
C GLU A 416 -12.29 -21.22 2.29
N ILE A 417 -11.10 -21.57 2.79
CA ILE A 417 -10.09 -20.62 3.26
C ILE A 417 -9.37 -19.97 2.06
N LEU A 418 -8.93 -20.78 1.08
CA LEU A 418 -8.30 -20.29 -0.15
C LEU A 418 -9.27 -19.47 -1.00
N ASP A 419 -10.59 -19.65 -0.84
CA ASP A 419 -11.65 -18.80 -1.42
C ASP A 419 -11.88 -17.49 -0.67
N GLY A 420 -11.22 -17.26 0.46
CA GLY A 420 -11.32 -16.00 1.19
C GLY A 420 -12.63 -15.76 1.93
N ILE A 421 -13.69 -16.53 1.65
CA ILE A 421 -15.02 -16.40 2.26
C ILE A 421 -14.91 -16.36 3.79
N LYS A 422 -14.18 -17.30 4.41
CA LYS A 422 -13.99 -17.33 5.86
C LYS A 422 -13.16 -16.15 6.37
N SER A 423 -12.05 -15.81 5.70
CA SER A 423 -11.19 -14.67 6.04
C SER A 423 -11.97 -13.34 6.01
N ILE A 424 -12.82 -13.14 5.01
CA ILE A 424 -13.68 -11.96 4.87
C ILE A 424 -14.76 -11.96 5.95
N GLN A 425 -15.44 -13.07 6.22
CA GLN A 425 -16.48 -13.13 7.26
C GLN A 425 -15.91 -12.82 8.65
N LEU A 426 -14.71 -13.32 8.97
CA LEU A 426 -13.98 -13.00 10.21
C LEU A 426 -13.66 -11.50 10.30
N ASN A 427 -13.11 -10.92 9.24
CA ASN A 427 -12.80 -9.48 9.19
C ASN A 427 -14.05 -8.60 9.26
N LEU A 428 -15.16 -9.01 8.62
CA LEU A 428 -16.46 -8.33 8.67
C LEU A 428 -17.05 -8.35 10.09
N GLU A 429 -17.05 -9.50 10.76
CA GLU A 429 -17.55 -9.63 12.14
C GLU A 429 -16.70 -8.80 13.13
N PHE A 430 -15.38 -8.74 12.92
CA PHE A 430 -14.49 -7.86 13.67
C PHE A 430 -14.89 -6.38 13.49
N LEU A 431 -14.98 -5.90 12.25
CA LEU A 431 -15.32 -4.50 11.94
C LEU A 431 -16.74 -4.13 12.41
N TYR A 432 -17.70 -5.06 12.31
CA TYR A 432 -19.07 -4.84 12.77
C TYR A 432 -19.14 -4.62 14.29
N ARG A 433 -18.41 -5.42 15.08
CA ARG A 433 -18.40 -5.33 16.55
C ARG A 433 -17.58 -4.18 17.10
N SER A 434 -16.44 -3.89 16.48
CA SER A 434 -15.45 -2.93 17.00
C SER A 434 -15.64 -1.51 16.46
N ASN A 435 -16.74 -1.23 15.76
CA ASN A 435 -17.01 0.07 15.16
C ASN A 435 -17.13 1.19 16.21
N LYS A 436 -16.14 2.11 16.23
CA LYS A 436 -16.14 3.35 17.02
C LYS A 436 -16.07 4.60 16.14
N ALA A 437 -16.74 4.60 14.99
CA ALA A 437 -16.87 5.77 14.13
C ALA A 437 -17.83 6.81 14.72
N ASP A 438 -17.35 8.06 14.84
CA ASP A 438 -18.09 9.16 15.46
C ASP A 438 -19.04 9.85 14.46
N ILE A 439 -20.35 9.65 14.64
CA ILE A 439 -21.40 10.22 13.77
C ILE A 439 -21.50 11.75 13.96
N ALA A 440 -21.09 12.31 15.11
CA ALA A 440 -21.13 13.75 15.34
C ALA A 440 -20.12 14.50 14.44
N ILE A 441 -18.97 13.89 14.16
CA ILE A 441 -18.01 14.41 13.18
C ILE A 441 -18.65 14.49 11.79
N LEU A 442 -19.28 13.41 11.32
CA LEU A 442 -19.97 13.37 10.03
C LEU A 442 -21.11 14.39 9.92
N ASN A 443 -21.93 14.52 10.96
CA ASN A 443 -23.00 15.52 10.98
C ASN A 443 -22.44 16.95 10.90
N LYS A 444 -21.37 17.27 11.65
CA LYS A 444 -20.72 18.59 11.56
C LYS A 444 -20.10 18.84 10.19
N VAL A 445 -19.48 17.83 9.58
CA VAL A 445 -18.93 17.89 8.21
C VAL A 445 -20.04 18.14 7.19
N ARG A 446 -21.18 17.44 7.29
CA ARG A 446 -22.40 17.67 6.49
C ARG A 446 -22.94 19.09 6.66
N ASP A 447 -23.06 19.58 7.90
CA ASP A 447 -23.68 20.88 8.19
C ASP A 447 -22.81 22.08 7.80
N SER A 448 -21.48 21.88 7.74
CA SER A 448 -20.53 22.90 7.28
C SER A 448 -20.42 22.98 5.76
N LEU A 449 -20.93 21.99 5.02
CA LEU A 449 -20.74 21.82 3.58
C LEU A 449 -22.07 21.92 2.81
N GLU A 450 -22.13 22.85 1.86
CA GLU A 450 -23.37 23.13 1.12
C GLU A 450 -23.77 21.97 0.18
N ALA A 451 -24.84 21.27 0.54
CA ALA A 451 -25.35 20.07 -0.15
C ALA A 451 -25.76 20.27 -1.63
N ARG A 452 -25.92 21.52 -2.10
CA ARG A 452 -26.21 21.83 -3.51
C ARG A 452 -24.96 21.78 -4.40
N ASN A 453 -23.77 21.95 -3.82
CA ASN A 453 -22.53 21.83 -4.58
C ASN A 453 -22.15 20.35 -4.73
N SER A 454 -22.07 19.88 -5.98
CA SER A 454 -21.76 18.50 -6.31
C SER A 454 -20.43 18.01 -5.70
N ILE A 455 -19.41 18.88 -5.64
CA ILE A 455 -18.09 18.56 -5.06
C ILE A 455 -18.22 18.28 -3.57
N PHE A 456 -18.98 19.12 -2.85
CA PHE A 456 -19.18 18.99 -1.41
C PHE A 456 -20.05 17.78 -1.05
N HIS A 457 -21.12 17.52 -1.81
CA HIS A 457 -21.91 16.29 -1.65
C HIS A 457 -21.02 15.05 -1.82
N THR A 458 -20.21 15.02 -2.89
CA THR A 458 -19.25 13.94 -3.17
C THR A 458 -18.26 13.77 -2.01
N ALA A 459 -17.70 14.86 -1.48
CA ALA A 459 -16.77 14.83 -0.36
C ALA A 459 -17.35 14.22 0.93
N VAL A 460 -18.57 14.63 1.32
CA VAL A 460 -19.27 14.09 2.50
C VAL A 460 -19.60 12.60 2.30
N THR A 461 -20.07 12.23 1.11
CA THR A 461 -20.35 10.84 0.74
C THR A 461 -19.11 9.95 0.86
N LEU A 462 -17.96 10.41 0.35
CA LEU A 462 -16.68 9.68 0.44
C LEU A 462 -16.17 9.59 1.88
N SER A 463 -16.30 10.67 2.65
CA SER A 463 -15.95 10.69 4.08
C SER A 463 -16.73 9.62 4.86
N ASN A 464 -18.05 9.56 4.67
CA ASN A 464 -18.91 8.53 5.27
C ASN A 464 -18.54 7.11 4.79
N ALA A 465 -18.26 6.94 3.49
CA ALA A 465 -17.87 5.66 2.91
C ALA A 465 -16.58 5.11 3.57
N PHE A 466 -15.56 5.95 3.77
CA PHE A 466 -14.31 5.53 4.40
C PHE A 466 -14.46 5.28 5.90
N MET A 467 -15.16 6.15 6.64
CA MET A 467 -15.40 5.96 8.09
C MET A 467 -16.14 4.67 8.43
N HIS A 468 -17.08 4.24 7.57
CA HIS A 468 -17.87 3.04 7.74
C HIS A 468 -17.47 1.88 6.80
N ALA A 469 -16.28 1.94 6.20
CA ALA A 469 -15.79 0.89 5.30
C ALA A 469 -15.79 -0.50 5.98
N GLY A 470 -16.53 -1.45 5.40
CA GLY A 470 -16.67 -2.81 5.92
C GLY A 470 -17.41 -2.94 7.26
N THR A 471 -18.10 -1.91 7.77
CA THR A 471 -18.86 -2.00 9.03
C THR A 471 -20.35 -2.28 8.84
N THR A 472 -20.87 -2.28 7.60
CA THR A 472 -22.30 -2.47 7.24
C THR A 472 -23.29 -1.44 7.82
N HIS A 473 -22.79 -0.33 8.36
CA HIS A 473 -23.57 0.62 9.16
C HIS A 473 -24.12 1.81 8.34
N ASP A 474 -25.29 1.63 7.73
CA ASP A 474 -25.96 2.62 6.86
C ASP A 474 -26.66 3.78 7.58
N LYS A 475 -26.57 3.86 8.91
CA LYS A 475 -27.43 4.76 9.70
C LYS A 475 -27.37 6.21 9.20
N PHE A 476 -26.18 6.70 8.86
CA PHE A 476 -26.01 8.04 8.28
C PHE A 476 -26.87 8.28 7.04
N PHE A 477 -26.93 7.35 6.08
CA PHE A 477 -27.75 7.52 4.88
C PHE A 477 -29.24 7.40 5.16
N ARG A 478 -29.65 6.54 6.10
CA ARG A 478 -31.07 6.38 6.51
C ARG A 478 -31.59 7.62 7.23
N ASP A 479 -30.79 8.20 8.11
CA ASP A 479 -31.12 9.44 8.85
C ASP A 479 -31.09 10.69 7.94
N ASN A 480 -30.47 10.62 6.75
CA ASN A 480 -30.23 11.76 5.85
C ASN A 480 -30.80 11.59 4.43
N LEU A 481 -31.95 10.90 4.28
CA LEU A 481 -32.59 10.65 2.98
C LEU A 481 -32.87 11.94 2.18
N GLU A 482 -33.30 13.03 2.82
CA GLU A 482 -33.53 14.32 2.15
C GLU A 482 -32.24 15.00 1.66
N TRP A 483 -31.11 14.72 2.29
CA TRP A 483 -29.80 15.21 1.86
C TRP A 483 -29.30 14.39 0.67
N LEU A 484 -29.40 13.06 0.75
CA LEU A 484 -29.07 12.13 -0.33
C LEU A 484 -29.92 12.37 -1.61
N GLY A 485 -31.18 12.77 -1.44
CA GLY A 485 -32.08 13.14 -2.54
C GLY A 485 -31.61 14.36 -3.35
N LYS A 486 -30.69 15.18 -2.82
CA LYS A 486 -30.11 16.35 -3.51
C LYS A 486 -28.95 15.98 -4.45
N ALA A 487 -28.54 14.71 -4.51
CA ALA A 487 -27.52 14.22 -5.43
C ALA A 487 -27.97 14.27 -6.90
N VAL A 488 -27.08 14.73 -7.79
CA VAL A 488 -27.33 14.95 -9.23
C VAL A 488 -26.19 14.33 -10.05
N ASN A 489 -26.52 13.65 -11.15
CA ASN A 489 -25.58 13.05 -12.08
C ASN A 489 -24.50 12.21 -11.35
N TRP A 490 -23.22 12.54 -11.54
CA TRP A 490 -22.10 11.81 -10.97
C TRP A 490 -22.05 11.78 -9.44
N SER A 491 -22.60 12.77 -8.71
CA SER A 491 -22.68 12.67 -7.24
C SER A 491 -23.68 11.60 -6.79
N LYS A 492 -24.70 11.28 -7.61
CA LYS A 492 -25.62 10.15 -7.38
C LYS A 492 -24.97 8.80 -7.72
N PHE A 493 -24.12 8.76 -8.74
CA PHE A 493 -23.27 7.60 -9.03
C PHE A 493 -22.34 7.29 -7.85
N THR A 494 -21.56 8.27 -7.38
CA THR A 494 -20.70 8.16 -6.19
C THR A 494 -21.48 7.78 -4.94
N ALA A 495 -22.67 8.35 -4.73
CA ALA A 495 -23.51 8.02 -3.56
C ALA A 495 -24.02 6.57 -3.58
N THR A 496 -24.31 6.01 -4.75
CA THR A 496 -24.67 4.58 -4.84
C THR A 496 -23.42 3.69 -4.68
N ALA A 497 -22.29 4.08 -5.30
CA ALA A 497 -21.00 3.38 -5.16
C ALA A 497 -20.49 3.33 -3.71
N ALA A 498 -20.74 4.38 -2.92
CA ALA A 498 -20.39 4.45 -1.50
C ALA A 498 -21.02 3.33 -0.65
N LEU A 499 -22.21 2.85 -1.00
CA LEU A 499 -22.84 1.70 -0.32
C LEU A 499 -21.98 0.44 -0.47
N GLY A 500 -21.33 0.26 -1.62
CA GLY A 500 -20.42 -0.87 -1.86
C GLY A 500 -19.21 -0.87 -0.93
N VAL A 501 -18.69 0.31 -0.58
CA VAL A 501 -17.58 0.45 0.38
C VAL A 501 -18.02 0.15 1.81
N ILE A 502 -19.21 0.61 2.22
CA ILE A 502 -19.75 0.38 3.58
C ILE A 502 -20.06 -1.11 3.81
N HIS A 503 -20.55 -1.81 2.77
CA HIS A 503 -20.89 -3.24 2.81
C HIS A 503 -19.81 -4.15 2.26
N ARG A 504 -18.58 -3.65 2.09
CA ARG A 504 -17.43 -4.46 1.62
C ARG A 504 -17.29 -5.72 2.46
N GLY A 505 -17.31 -6.88 1.80
CA GLY A 505 -17.22 -8.20 2.45
C GLY A 505 -18.56 -8.82 2.91
N ASN A 506 -19.71 -8.16 2.76
CA ASN A 506 -21.01 -8.74 3.06
C ASN A 506 -21.52 -9.67 1.93
N LEU A 507 -20.84 -10.81 1.76
CA LEU A 507 -21.05 -11.75 0.65
C LEU A 507 -22.46 -12.36 0.60
N SER A 508 -23.13 -12.53 1.76
CA SER A 508 -24.43 -13.22 1.85
C SER A 508 -25.65 -12.31 1.68
N GLN A 509 -25.51 -11.00 1.92
CA GLN A 509 -26.61 -10.03 1.82
C GLN A 509 -26.40 -8.95 0.76
N GLY A 510 -25.20 -8.78 0.21
CA GLY A 510 -24.86 -7.74 -0.77
C GLY A 510 -25.84 -7.65 -1.96
N GLN A 511 -26.22 -8.80 -2.53
CA GLN A 511 -27.23 -8.86 -3.61
C GLN A 511 -28.61 -8.36 -3.17
N LYS A 512 -29.10 -8.74 -1.98
CA LYS A 512 -30.42 -8.33 -1.45
C LYS A 512 -30.47 -6.84 -1.14
N LEU A 513 -29.36 -6.27 -0.67
CA LEU A 513 -29.24 -4.84 -0.39
C LEU A 513 -29.29 -4.00 -1.67
N LEU A 514 -28.58 -4.42 -2.73
CA LEU A 514 -28.47 -3.67 -3.98
C LEU A 514 -29.59 -3.96 -4.99
N GLN A 515 -30.43 -4.98 -4.77
CA GLN A 515 -31.60 -5.31 -5.60
C GLN A 515 -32.60 -4.17 -5.93
N PRO A 516 -32.76 -3.11 -5.11
CA PRO A 516 -33.56 -1.93 -5.49
C PRO A 516 -32.85 -0.99 -6.48
N TYR A 517 -31.51 -1.00 -6.50
CA TYR A 517 -30.68 -0.09 -7.30
C TYR A 517 -30.15 -0.74 -8.59
N LEU A 518 -30.06 -2.07 -8.62
CA LEU A 518 -29.63 -2.85 -9.79
C LEU A 518 -30.55 -2.62 -11.01
N PRO A 519 -29.99 -2.61 -12.25
CA PRO A 519 -30.80 -2.55 -13.47
C PRO A 519 -31.77 -3.74 -13.52
N ARG A 520 -33.08 -3.47 -13.57
CA ARG A 520 -34.10 -4.50 -13.82
C ARG A 520 -34.43 -4.53 -15.30
N GLU A 521 -34.79 -5.70 -15.82
CA GLU A 521 -35.22 -5.83 -17.21
C GLU A 521 -36.43 -4.93 -17.48
N HIS A 522 -36.34 -4.15 -18.55
CA HIS A 522 -37.34 -3.15 -18.92
C HIS A 522 -38.60 -3.83 -19.46
N ILE A 523 -39.50 -4.23 -18.56
CA ILE A 523 -40.89 -4.56 -18.94
C ILE A 523 -41.57 -3.24 -19.34
N ALA A 524 -41.82 -3.07 -20.64
CA ALA A 524 -42.39 -1.86 -21.20
C ALA A 524 -43.73 -1.49 -20.51
N GLY A 525 -43.82 -0.27 -19.98
CA GLY A 525 -45.03 0.27 -19.35
C GLY A 525 -44.97 0.43 -17.82
N VAL A 526 -43.96 -0.11 -17.14
CA VAL A 526 -43.71 0.18 -15.71
C VAL A 526 -42.50 1.11 -15.60
N GLY A 527 -42.65 2.22 -14.86
CA GLY A 527 -41.57 3.20 -14.68
C GLY A 527 -40.29 2.56 -14.12
N GLY A 528 -39.16 2.83 -14.76
CA GLY A 528 -37.88 2.24 -14.40
C GLY A 528 -37.47 2.58 -12.97
N SER A 529 -36.99 1.57 -12.23
CA SER A 529 -36.50 1.78 -10.87
C SER A 529 -35.15 2.51 -10.89
N GLY A 530 -35.17 3.78 -10.48
CA GLY A 530 -33.97 4.59 -10.28
C GLY A 530 -33.39 5.27 -11.52
N SER A 531 -32.53 6.26 -11.27
CA SER A 531 -31.77 6.99 -12.30
C SER A 531 -30.63 6.13 -12.85
N VAL A 532 -30.30 6.29 -14.15
CA VAL A 532 -29.19 5.60 -14.84
C VAL A 532 -27.87 5.68 -14.07
N TYR A 533 -27.57 6.84 -13.45
CA TYR A 533 -26.39 7.02 -12.59
C TYR A 533 -26.39 6.14 -11.34
N SER A 534 -27.56 5.88 -10.75
CA SER A 534 -27.68 4.95 -9.62
C SER A 534 -27.58 3.49 -10.08
N GLN A 535 -28.13 3.16 -11.25
CA GLN A 535 -28.00 1.83 -11.84
C GLN A 535 -26.53 1.49 -12.14
N GLY A 536 -25.79 2.37 -12.83
CA GLY A 536 -24.34 2.20 -13.04
C GLY A 536 -23.55 2.17 -11.72
N GLY A 537 -23.86 3.09 -10.79
CA GLY A 537 -23.23 3.13 -9.47
C GLY A 537 -23.50 1.87 -8.63
N SER A 538 -24.62 1.17 -8.85
CA SER A 538 -24.96 -0.09 -8.17
C SER A 538 -24.13 -1.28 -8.68
N LEU A 539 -23.82 -1.35 -9.98
CA LEU A 539 -22.93 -2.37 -10.55
C LEU A 539 -21.50 -2.18 -10.03
N TYR A 540 -21.04 -0.94 -9.95
CA TYR A 540 -19.74 -0.63 -9.34
C TYR A 540 -19.72 -0.92 -7.83
N ALA A 541 -20.78 -0.57 -7.09
CA ALA A 541 -20.93 -0.94 -5.68
C ALA A 541 -20.90 -2.46 -5.47
N PHE A 542 -21.56 -3.23 -6.34
CA PHE A 542 -21.58 -4.69 -6.29
C PHE A 542 -20.18 -5.26 -6.53
N GLY A 543 -19.44 -4.76 -7.52
CA GLY A 543 -18.03 -5.10 -7.72
C GLY A 543 -17.13 -4.80 -6.51
N LEU A 544 -17.34 -3.66 -5.83
CA LEU A 544 -16.59 -3.30 -4.61
C LEU A 544 -16.91 -4.23 -3.42
N ILE A 545 -18.14 -4.76 -3.30
CA ILE A 545 -18.51 -5.73 -2.26
C ILE A 545 -17.81 -7.08 -2.48
N TYR A 546 -17.80 -7.55 -3.73
CA TYR A 546 -17.23 -8.83 -4.16
C TYR A 546 -15.81 -8.68 -4.74
N ALA A 547 -15.06 -7.65 -4.33
CA ALA A 547 -13.72 -7.38 -4.84
C ALA A 547 -12.79 -8.59 -4.65
N ASN A 548 -12.11 -9.00 -5.73
CA ASN A 548 -11.26 -10.20 -5.83
C ASN A 548 -11.98 -11.56 -5.65
N HIS A 549 -13.32 -11.60 -5.60
CA HIS A 549 -14.08 -12.83 -5.38
C HIS A 549 -14.86 -13.18 -6.65
N GLY A 550 -14.17 -13.87 -7.56
CA GLY A 550 -14.62 -14.21 -8.92
C GLY A 550 -15.71 -15.28 -9.04
N GLY A 551 -16.62 -15.38 -8.07
CA GLY A 551 -17.78 -16.28 -8.13
C GLY A 551 -18.98 -15.66 -8.87
N MET A 552 -20.19 -16.02 -8.47
CA MET A 552 -21.48 -15.59 -9.06
C MET A 552 -21.63 -14.09 -9.33
N ALA A 553 -20.86 -13.24 -8.63
CA ALA A 553 -20.87 -11.80 -8.83
C ALA A 553 -20.32 -11.38 -10.21
N VAL A 554 -19.27 -12.06 -10.70
CA VAL A 554 -18.67 -11.78 -12.01
C VAL A 554 -19.65 -12.09 -13.13
N ASP A 555 -20.28 -13.27 -13.11
CA ASP A 555 -21.26 -13.69 -14.12
C ASP A 555 -22.45 -12.72 -14.18
N LEU A 556 -22.99 -12.34 -13.02
CA LEU A 556 -24.11 -11.39 -12.94
C LEU A 556 -23.74 -10.01 -13.48
N ILE A 557 -22.55 -9.47 -13.15
CA ILE A 557 -22.09 -8.20 -13.71
C ILE A 557 -21.87 -8.34 -15.23
N ARG A 558 -21.28 -9.44 -15.69
CA ARG A 558 -21.00 -9.72 -17.11
C ARG A 558 -22.28 -9.80 -17.94
N ASP A 559 -23.33 -10.44 -17.44
CA ASP A 559 -24.65 -10.48 -18.06
C ASP A 559 -25.30 -9.09 -18.15
N HIS A 560 -25.27 -8.31 -17.05
CA HIS A 560 -25.79 -6.95 -17.06
C HIS A 560 -24.97 -6.01 -17.97
N PHE A 561 -23.66 -6.20 -18.05
CA PHE A 561 -22.75 -5.43 -18.92
C PHE A 561 -23.05 -5.71 -20.41
N LYS A 562 -23.20 -6.99 -20.80
CA LYS A 562 -23.57 -7.38 -22.17
C LYS A 562 -24.94 -6.90 -22.60
N LYS A 563 -25.90 -6.84 -21.67
CA LYS A 563 -27.27 -6.35 -21.92
C LYS A 563 -27.38 -4.82 -21.92
N ALA A 564 -26.43 -4.09 -21.34
CA ALA A 564 -26.51 -2.64 -21.20
C ALA A 564 -26.15 -1.92 -22.50
N THR A 565 -26.99 -0.97 -22.91
CA THR A 565 -26.73 -0.03 -24.02
C THR A 565 -26.43 1.40 -23.54
N GLU A 566 -26.75 1.71 -22.28
CA GLU A 566 -26.54 3.02 -21.66
C GLU A 566 -25.09 3.17 -21.20
N GLU A 567 -24.42 4.25 -21.61
CA GLU A 567 -22.99 4.47 -21.33
C GLU A 567 -22.69 4.43 -19.83
N VAL A 568 -23.44 5.18 -19.01
CA VAL A 568 -23.20 5.25 -17.56
C VAL A 568 -23.36 3.89 -16.85
N VAL A 569 -24.20 3.00 -17.40
CA VAL A 569 -24.36 1.62 -16.89
C VAL A 569 -23.19 0.75 -17.33
N GLN A 570 -22.74 0.86 -18.59
CA GLN A 570 -21.53 0.18 -19.08
C GLN A 570 -20.27 0.63 -18.32
N HIS A 571 -20.09 1.93 -18.05
CA HIS A 571 -18.99 2.47 -17.24
C HIS A 571 -18.96 1.85 -15.82
N GLY A 572 -20.10 1.85 -15.13
CA GLY A 572 -20.21 1.23 -13.80
C GLY A 572 -20.05 -0.30 -13.82
N GLY A 573 -20.54 -0.95 -14.87
CA GLY A 573 -20.36 -2.38 -15.12
C GLY A 573 -18.90 -2.76 -15.38
N ALA A 574 -18.17 -2.00 -16.20
CA ALA A 574 -16.75 -2.22 -16.48
C ALA A 574 -15.89 -2.07 -15.23
N LEU A 575 -16.07 -0.99 -14.45
CA LEU A 575 -15.36 -0.82 -13.17
C LEU A 575 -15.71 -1.93 -12.16
N GLY A 576 -16.99 -2.32 -12.08
CA GLY A 576 -17.44 -3.41 -11.21
C GLY A 576 -16.84 -4.77 -11.60
N LEU A 577 -16.83 -5.07 -12.90
CA LEU A 577 -16.28 -6.30 -13.48
C LEU A 577 -14.77 -6.39 -13.31
N GLY A 578 -14.05 -5.28 -13.52
CA GLY A 578 -12.60 -5.21 -13.30
C GLY A 578 -12.19 -5.40 -11.84
N VAL A 579 -12.98 -4.91 -10.89
CA VAL A 579 -12.72 -5.11 -9.44
C VAL A 579 -13.11 -6.51 -8.96
N ALA A 580 -14.21 -7.08 -9.47
CA ALA A 580 -14.62 -8.44 -9.12
C ALA A 580 -13.70 -9.51 -9.75
N GLY A 581 -13.30 -9.30 -11.01
CA GLY A 581 -12.39 -10.16 -11.77
C GLY A 581 -10.91 -9.78 -11.69
N MET A 582 -10.48 -9.07 -10.64
CA MET A 582 -9.10 -8.59 -10.53
C MET A 582 -8.09 -9.75 -10.45
N ALA A 583 -7.07 -9.72 -11.32
CA ALA A 583 -6.01 -10.73 -11.43
C ALA A 583 -6.49 -12.19 -11.66
N THR A 584 -7.63 -12.40 -12.32
CA THR A 584 -8.07 -13.74 -12.74
C THR A 584 -7.39 -14.20 -14.04
N GLY A 585 -6.95 -13.27 -14.89
CA GLY A 585 -6.37 -13.59 -16.20
C GLY A 585 -7.36 -14.20 -17.21
N ASP A 586 -8.67 -14.03 -17.02
CA ASP A 586 -9.69 -14.56 -17.95
C ASP A 586 -9.72 -13.78 -19.27
N GLU A 587 -9.27 -14.41 -20.36
CA GLU A 587 -9.34 -13.87 -21.72
C GLU A 587 -10.79 -13.58 -22.14
N GLY A 588 -11.78 -14.32 -21.65
CA GLY A 588 -13.19 -14.12 -21.99
C GLY A 588 -13.75 -12.78 -21.49
N ILE A 589 -13.36 -12.33 -20.30
CA ILE A 589 -13.73 -10.99 -19.80
C ILE A 589 -12.98 -9.90 -20.57
N TYR A 590 -11.71 -10.15 -20.92
CA TYR A 590 -10.90 -9.21 -21.71
C TYR A 590 -11.49 -8.98 -23.11
N GLU A 591 -11.96 -10.02 -23.81
CA GLU A 591 -12.62 -9.87 -25.11
C GLU A 591 -13.93 -9.07 -25.03
N ASP A 592 -14.75 -9.33 -24.01
CA ASP A 592 -16.00 -8.59 -23.79
C ASP A 592 -15.74 -7.09 -23.52
N LEU A 593 -14.71 -6.78 -22.74
CA LEU A 593 -14.26 -5.41 -22.50
C LEU A 593 -13.71 -4.75 -23.78
N ARG A 594 -12.84 -5.45 -24.54
CA ARG A 594 -12.27 -4.96 -25.80
C ARG A 594 -13.34 -4.64 -26.85
N ASN A 595 -14.41 -5.43 -26.93
CA ASN A 595 -15.53 -5.16 -27.82
C ASN A 595 -16.26 -3.84 -27.48
N VAL A 596 -16.35 -3.48 -26.20
CA VAL A 596 -16.91 -2.19 -25.77
C VAL A 596 -15.90 -1.06 -25.95
N LEU A 597 -14.60 -1.31 -25.77
CA LEU A 597 -13.54 -0.34 -26.05
C LEU A 597 -13.63 0.20 -27.49
N TYR A 598 -13.79 -0.70 -28.48
CA TYR A 598 -13.92 -0.35 -29.91
C TYR A 598 -15.21 0.42 -30.29
N THR A 599 -16.10 0.70 -29.34
CA THR A 599 -17.22 1.64 -29.55
C THR A 599 -16.80 3.11 -29.43
N ASP A 600 -15.56 3.39 -29.00
CA ASP A 600 -14.93 4.72 -28.90
C ASP A 600 -15.71 5.75 -28.04
N SER A 601 -16.47 5.28 -27.04
CA SER A 601 -17.13 6.16 -26.07
C SER A 601 -16.15 6.66 -25.01
N ALA A 602 -15.96 7.98 -24.95
CA ALA A 602 -14.93 8.63 -24.12
C ALA A 602 -15.06 8.39 -22.60
N ILE A 603 -16.26 8.11 -22.07
CA ILE A 603 -16.46 7.82 -20.64
C ILE A 603 -16.31 6.32 -20.34
N ASN A 604 -16.75 5.47 -21.27
CA ASN A 604 -16.66 4.03 -21.11
C ASN A 604 -15.22 3.55 -21.31
N GLY A 605 -14.50 4.05 -22.32
CA GLY A 605 -13.13 3.65 -22.62
C GLY A 605 -12.14 3.91 -21.47
N GLU A 606 -12.34 4.95 -20.65
CA GLU A 606 -11.53 5.18 -19.43
C GLU A 606 -11.72 4.05 -18.39
N ALA A 607 -12.98 3.66 -18.14
CA ALA A 607 -13.30 2.55 -17.24
C ALA A 607 -12.91 1.18 -17.81
N VAL A 608 -13.09 0.98 -19.11
CA VAL A 608 -12.80 -0.27 -19.83
C VAL A 608 -11.30 -0.50 -19.91
N GLY A 609 -10.50 0.50 -20.29
CA GLY A 609 -9.03 0.39 -20.33
C GLY A 609 -8.44 0.08 -18.94
N LEU A 610 -8.99 0.70 -17.89
CA LEU A 610 -8.63 0.40 -16.51
C LEU A 610 -9.07 -1.02 -16.10
N ALA A 611 -10.29 -1.45 -16.46
CA ALA A 611 -10.80 -2.78 -16.15
C ALA A 611 -10.01 -3.90 -16.85
N MET A 612 -9.61 -3.70 -18.12
CA MET A 612 -8.73 -4.64 -18.85
C MET A 612 -7.41 -4.85 -18.11
N GLY A 613 -6.81 -3.77 -17.59
CA GLY A 613 -5.60 -3.84 -16.78
C GLY A 613 -5.81 -4.46 -15.39
N LEU A 614 -6.98 -4.31 -14.77
CA LEU A 614 -7.31 -4.98 -13.50
C LEU A 614 -7.48 -6.49 -13.67
N VAL A 615 -8.12 -6.95 -14.76
CA VAL A 615 -8.33 -8.38 -15.04
C VAL A 615 -7.01 -9.07 -15.38
N MET A 616 -6.18 -8.42 -16.20
CA MET A 616 -4.86 -8.92 -16.62
C MET A 616 -3.70 -8.49 -15.71
N LEU A 617 -4.02 -8.01 -14.50
CA LEU A 617 -3.07 -7.47 -13.52
C LEU A 617 -1.91 -8.42 -13.24
N GLY A 618 -0.68 -7.94 -13.46
CA GLY A 618 0.54 -8.70 -13.18
C GLY A 618 0.81 -9.91 -14.09
N THR A 619 -0.04 -10.22 -15.08
CA THR A 619 0.16 -11.35 -16.00
C THR A 619 1.34 -11.13 -16.96
N GLY A 620 1.57 -9.88 -17.38
CA GLY A 620 2.56 -9.55 -18.42
C GLY A 620 2.24 -10.13 -19.80
N ASN A 621 0.95 -10.32 -20.14
CA ASN A 621 0.55 -10.84 -21.45
C ASN A 621 0.85 -9.83 -22.57
N MET A 622 1.81 -10.17 -23.45
CA MET A 622 2.27 -9.26 -24.50
C MET A 622 1.18 -8.90 -25.51
N ARG A 623 0.28 -9.83 -25.84
CA ARG A 623 -0.81 -9.57 -26.79
C ARG A 623 -1.77 -8.49 -26.30
N ALA A 624 -2.05 -8.49 -25.00
CA ALA A 624 -2.90 -7.47 -24.40
C ALA A 624 -2.23 -6.09 -24.42
N LEU A 625 -0.91 -6.02 -24.23
CA LEU A 625 -0.16 -4.78 -24.35
C LEU A 625 -0.12 -4.28 -25.81
N GLU A 626 0.12 -5.16 -26.79
CA GLU A 626 0.11 -4.82 -28.21
C GLU A 626 -1.24 -4.25 -28.66
N ASP A 627 -2.35 -4.94 -28.35
CA ASP A 627 -3.73 -4.47 -28.60
C ASP A 627 -3.96 -3.07 -27.99
N MET A 628 -3.54 -2.85 -26.73
CA MET A 628 -3.76 -1.60 -26.01
C MET A 628 -2.88 -0.44 -26.52
N ILE A 629 -1.63 -0.69 -26.89
CA ILE A 629 -0.73 0.31 -27.49
C ILE A 629 -1.27 0.77 -28.84
N GLN A 630 -1.66 -0.17 -29.71
CA GLN A 630 -2.21 0.17 -31.02
C GLN A 630 -3.45 1.05 -30.88
N TYR A 631 -4.43 0.64 -30.05
CA TYR A 631 -5.66 1.41 -29.88
C TYR A 631 -5.43 2.77 -29.19
N ALA A 632 -4.45 2.87 -28.30
CA ALA A 632 -4.06 4.15 -27.68
C ALA A 632 -3.48 5.16 -28.69
N HIS A 633 -2.82 4.70 -29.76
CA HIS A 633 -2.38 5.58 -30.86
C HIS A 633 -3.48 5.89 -31.89
N GLU A 634 -4.49 5.03 -32.03
CA GLU A 634 -5.62 5.24 -32.95
C GLU A 634 -6.67 6.23 -32.39
N THR A 635 -6.88 6.23 -31.06
CA THR A 635 -7.90 7.07 -30.40
C THR A 635 -7.47 8.52 -30.22
N GLN A 636 -8.43 9.44 -30.34
CA GLN A 636 -8.22 10.87 -30.04
C GLN A 636 -8.72 11.29 -28.65
N HIS A 637 -9.39 10.38 -27.93
CA HIS A 637 -10.00 10.66 -26.64
C HIS A 637 -9.00 10.44 -25.49
N GLU A 638 -8.45 11.54 -24.97
CA GLU A 638 -7.48 11.57 -23.85
C GLU A 638 -7.88 10.69 -22.65
N LYS A 639 -9.18 10.60 -22.34
CA LYS A 639 -9.71 9.74 -21.28
C LYS A 639 -9.49 8.25 -21.54
N ILE A 640 -9.66 7.81 -22.80
CA ILE A 640 -9.43 6.43 -23.21
C ILE A 640 -7.93 6.14 -23.16
N VAL A 641 -7.09 7.02 -23.73
CA VAL A 641 -5.63 6.89 -23.67
C VAL A 641 -5.13 6.82 -22.22
N ARG A 642 -5.66 7.65 -21.31
CA ARG A 642 -5.34 7.61 -19.87
C ARG A 642 -5.76 6.30 -19.20
N GLY A 643 -6.96 5.79 -19.52
CA GLY A 643 -7.45 4.49 -19.03
C GLY A 643 -6.56 3.34 -19.49
N LEU A 644 -6.16 3.34 -20.77
CA LEU A 644 -5.24 2.36 -21.35
C LEU A 644 -3.82 2.48 -20.76
N ALA A 645 -3.30 3.69 -20.60
CA ALA A 645 -2.01 3.97 -19.97
C ALA A 645 -1.94 3.43 -18.53
N MET A 646 -3.01 3.59 -17.75
CA MET A 646 -3.12 2.97 -16.43
C MET A 646 -3.24 1.44 -16.53
N GLY A 647 -4.02 0.93 -17.48
CA GLY A 647 -4.20 -0.50 -17.68
C GLY A 647 -2.91 -1.25 -18.08
N MET A 648 -2.09 -0.67 -18.96
CA MET A 648 -0.76 -1.18 -19.32
C MET A 648 0.17 -1.24 -18.10
N ALA A 649 0.15 -0.19 -17.26
CA ALA A 649 0.93 -0.14 -16.03
C ALA A 649 0.51 -1.24 -15.03
N LEU A 650 -0.79 -1.56 -14.94
CA LEU A 650 -1.33 -2.64 -14.13
C LEU A 650 -0.90 -4.03 -14.65
N ILE A 651 -0.95 -4.27 -15.97
CA ILE A 651 -0.51 -5.55 -16.57
C ILE A 651 0.96 -5.87 -16.19
N MET A 652 1.82 -4.85 -16.10
CA MET A 652 3.25 -5.00 -15.77
C MET A 652 3.57 -4.93 -14.27
N TYR A 653 2.57 -5.01 -13.39
CA TYR A 653 2.74 -5.03 -11.94
C TYR A 653 3.77 -6.10 -11.49
N ALA A 654 4.73 -5.68 -10.66
CA ALA A 654 5.81 -6.51 -10.10
C ALA A 654 6.69 -7.27 -11.12
N ARG A 655 6.69 -6.88 -12.41
CA ARG A 655 7.50 -7.54 -13.46
C ARG A 655 8.96 -7.06 -13.53
N GLN A 656 9.30 -5.94 -12.87
CA GLN A 656 10.64 -5.35 -12.80
C GLN A 656 11.28 -5.16 -14.19
N GLU A 657 12.47 -5.73 -14.45
CA GLU A 657 13.27 -5.54 -15.67
C GLU A 657 12.52 -5.90 -16.96
N ALA A 658 11.59 -6.87 -16.92
CA ALA A 658 10.76 -7.22 -18.06
C ALA A 658 9.81 -6.10 -18.51
N ALA A 659 9.65 -5.02 -17.73
CA ALA A 659 8.91 -3.83 -18.11
C ALA A 659 9.77 -2.75 -18.78
N ASP A 660 11.11 -2.86 -18.75
CA ASP A 660 11.99 -1.76 -19.22
C ASP A 660 11.83 -1.46 -20.72
N GLU A 661 11.50 -2.47 -21.54
CA GLU A 661 11.21 -2.29 -22.97
C GLU A 661 9.97 -1.41 -23.17
N LEU A 662 8.83 -1.78 -22.54
CA LEU A 662 7.58 -1.01 -22.57
C LEU A 662 7.77 0.40 -22.01
N ILE A 663 8.52 0.55 -20.92
CA ILE A 663 8.81 1.85 -20.29
C ILE A 663 9.63 2.73 -21.25
N ASN A 664 10.62 2.18 -21.97
CA ASN A 664 11.42 2.93 -22.93
C ASN A 664 10.59 3.39 -24.13
N GLY A 665 9.69 2.54 -24.64
CA GLY A 665 8.74 2.92 -25.70
C GLY A 665 7.84 4.07 -25.24
N LEU A 666 7.06 3.86 -24.17
CA LEU A 666 6.10 4.84 -23.66
C LEU A 666 6.72 6.18 -23.25
N LEU A 667 7.97 6.22 -22.78
CA LEU A 667 8.67 7.48 -22.48
C LEU A 667 9.24 8.17 -23.72
N GLY A 668 9.45 7.45 -24.81
CA GLY A 668 9.86 8.00 -26.11
C GLY A 668 8.69 8.63 -26.89
N ASP A 669 7.46 8.34 -26.51
CA ASP A 669 6.27 8.81 -27.23
C ASP A 669 6.03 10.33 -27.12
N PRO A 670 5.54 10.96 -28.20
CA PRO A 670 5.26 12.39 -28.21
C PRO A 670 4.05 12.76 -27.33
N ASP A 671 3.11 11.83 -27.12
CA ASP A 671 1.91 12.07 -26.31
C ASP A 671 2.22 12.09 -24.80
N PRO A 672 1.86 13.15 -24.06
CA PRO A 672 2.08 13.21 -22.62
C PRO A 672 1.33 12.14 -21.81
N THR A 673 0.18 11.64 -22.27
CA THR A 673 -0.60 10.63 -21.50
C THR A 673 -0.05 9.21 -21.65
N LEU A 674 0.60 8.90 -22.77
CA LEU A 674 1.45 7.71 -22.90
C LEU A 674 2.71 7.81 -22.04
N ARG A 675 3.41 8.95 -22.02
CA ARG A 675 4.57 9.16 -21.11
C ARG A 675 4.16 9.04 -19.63
N TYR A 676 2.99 9.55 -19.27
CA TYR A 676 2.37 9.35 -17.96
C TYR A 676 2.15 7.86 -17.64
N GLY A 677 1.64 7.08 -18.60
CA GLY A 677 1.54 5.62 -18.51
C GLY A 677 2.90 4.94 -18.31
N GLY A 678 3.93 5.39 -19.02
CA GLY A 678 5.31 4.92 -18.85
C GLY A 678 5.84 5.11 -17.43
N ILE A 679 5.55 6.26 -16.80
CA ILE A 679 5.91 6.53 -15.40
C ILE A 679 5.12 5.66 -14.42
N MET A 680 3.81 5.50 -14.62
CA MET A 680 3.00 4.60 -13.78
C MET A 680 3.46 3.15 -13.93
N THR A 681 3.93 2.76 -15.12
CA THR A 681 4.52 1.44 -15.36
C THR A 681 5.81 1.26 -14.56
N ILE A 682 6.70 2.26 -14.50
CA ILE A 682 7.87 2.23 -13.59
C ILE A 682 7.41 2.00 -12.14
N ALA A 683 6.40 2.74 -11.68
CA ALA A 683 5.92 2.69 -10.30
C ALA A 683 5.40 1.32 -9.88
N LEU A 684 4.63 0.67 -10.76
CA LEU A 684 4.00 -0.62 -10.51
C LEU A 684 4.94 -1.80 -10.81
N ALA A 685 5.82 -1.70 -11.81
CA ALA A 685 6.80 -2.74 -12.11
C ALA A 685 7.92 -2.83 -11.04
N TYR A 686 8.36 -1.68 -10.50
CA TYR A 686 9.42 -1.59 -9.48
C TYR A 686 8.87 -1.38 -8.05
N CYS A 687 7.59 -1.64 -7.83
CA CYS A 687 6.92 -1.44 -6.54
C CYS A 687 7.64 -2.18 -5.40
N GLY A 688 8.01 -1.45 -4.34
CA GLY A 688 8.71 -2.00 -3.16
C GLY A 688 10.12 -2.57 -3.42
N SER A 689 10.72 -2.35 -4.60
CA SER A 689 12.05 -2.87 -4.94
C SER A 689 13.22 -2.00 -4.45
N GLY A 690 13.00 -0.68 -4.30
CA GLY A 690 14.07 0.27 -4.00
C GLY A 690 15.17 0.37 -5.06
N SER A 691 14.88 0.07 -6.33
CA SER A 691 15.88 0.11 -7.41
C SER A 691 16.37 1.54 -7.71
N ASN A 692 17.68 1.75 -7.62
CA ASN A 692 18.33 3.02 -7.94
C ASN A 692 18.18 3.41 -9.43
N LYS A 693 18.09 2.43 -10.34
CA LYS A 693 17.87 2.64 -11.78
C LYS A 693 16.53 3.33 -12.03
N ALA A 694 15.46 2.80 -11.43
CA ALA A 694 14.11 3.34 -11.54
C ALA A 694 14.01 4.74 -10.90
N VAL A 695 14.55 4.91 -9.68
CA VAL A 695 14.59 6.20 -8.97
C VAL A 695 15.30 7.28 -9.81
N ARG A 696 16.49 6.99 -10.36
CA ARG A 696 17.25 7.95 -11.20
C ARG A 696 16.46 8.36 -12.45
N LYS A 697 15.78 7.40 -13.09
CA LYS A 697 14.94 7.65 -14.27
C LYS A 697 13.76 8.57 -13.95
N LEU A 698 13.06 8.32 -12.83
CA LEU A 698 11.97 9.18 -12.36
C LEU A 698 12.43 10.59 -12.04
N LEU A 699 13.53 10.75 -11.29
CA LEU A 699 14.09 12.06 -10.95
C LEU A 699 14.52 12.85 -12.19
N HIS A 700 15.11 12.18 -13.20
CA HIS A 700 15.42 12.82 -14.47
C HIS A 700 14.15 13.33 -15.17
N VAL A 701 13.14 12.48 -15.34
CA VAL A 701 11.87 12.84 -16.02
C VAL A 701 11.11 13.95 -15.27
N ALA A 702 11.15 13.96 -13.94
CA ALA A 702 10.54 15.01 -13.11
C ALA A 702 11.12 16.42 -13.36
N VAL A 703 12.36 16.51 -13.85
CA VAL A 703 13.03 17.78 -14.20
C VAL A 703 13.01 18.05 -15.70
N SER A 704 13.14 17.01 -16.54
CA SER A 704 13.33 17.15 -17.98
C SER A 704 12.05 17.27 -18.80
N ASP A 705 10.93 16.68 -18.38
CA ASP A 705 9.67 16.81 -19.12
C ASP A 705 9.11 18.23 -19.01
N VAL A 706 8.28 18.63 -19.97
CA VAL A 706 7.61 19.93 -20.04
C VAL A 706 6.20 19.86 -19.44
N ASN A 707 5.55 18.69 -19.50
CA ASN A 707 4.17 18.53 -19.02
C ASN A 707 4.11 18.32 -17.50
N ASP A 708 3.24 19.07 -16.83
CA ASP A 708 3.15 19.09 -15.36
C ASP A 708 2.46 17.87 -14.74
N ASP A 709 1.61 17.16 -15.48
CA ASP A 709 1.01 15.89 -15.02
C ASP A 709 2.03 14.75 -15.02
N VAL A 710 2.91 14.73 -16.03
CA VAL A 710 4.06 13.83 -16.13
C VAL A 710 5.03 14.08 -14.97
N ARG A 711 5.36 15.36 -14.69
CA ARG A 711 6.17 15.76 -13.53
C ARG A 711 5.55 15.38 -12.19
N ARG A 712 4.25 15.66 -12.00
CA ARG A 712 3.49 15.32 -10.77
C ARG A 712 3.65 13.83 -10.44
N VAL A 713 3.46 12.98 -11.44
CA VAL A 713 3.48 11.53 -11.25
C VAL A 713 4.91 10.97 -11.19
N ALA A 714 5.89 11.58 -11.86
CA ALA A 714 7.29 11.21 -11.69
C ALA A 714 7.74 11.27 -10.22
N VAL A 715 7.37 12.34 -9.50
CA VAL A 715 7.67 12.49 -8.07
C VAL A 715 6.81 11.56 -7.21
N LEU A 716 5.51 11.49 -7.50
CA LEU A 716 4.58 10.64 -6.74
C LEU A 716 5.01 9.17 -6.75
N SER A 717 5.48 8.67 -7.91
CA SER A 717 5.91 7.28 -8.11
C SER A 717 7.12 6.87 -7.27
N LEU A 718 7.90 7.82 -6.75
CA LEU A 718 8.94 7.53 -5.75
C LEU A 718 8.35 6.85 -4.51
N GLY A 719 7.13 7.23 -4.10
CA GLY A 719 6.43 6.62 -2.97
C GLY A 719 6.18 5.12 -3.14
N PHE A 720 5.80 4.68 -4.35
CA PHE A 720 5.55 3.26 -4.66
C PHE A 720 6.82 2.42 -4.76
N ILE A 721 7.96 3.01 -5.14
CA ILE A 721 9.23 2.28 -5.22
C ILE A 721 9.87 2.14 -3.83
N LEU A 722 9.72 3.16 -2.98
CA LEU A 722 10.48 3.32 -1.74
C LEU A 722 9.69 3.09 -0.44
N PHE A 723 8.40 2.71 -0.46
CA PHE A 723 7.65 2.49 0.79
C PHE A 723 8.28 1.45 1.73
N ARG A 724 8.99 0.43 1.22
CA ARG A 724 9.76 -0.51 2.06
C ARG A 724 10.93 0.16 2.81
N LYS A 725 11.46 1.28 2.29
CA LYS A 725 12.52 2.11 2.87
C LYS A 725 11.99 3.52 3.20
N HIS A 726 10.78 3.60 3.77
CA HIS A 726 10.08 4.86 4.02
C HIS A 726 10.90 5.96 4.74
N GLN A 727 11.90 5.59 5.54
CA GLN A 727 12.83 6.53 6.21
C GLN A 727 13.71 7.34 5.25
N SER A 728 13.98 6.86 4.03
CA SER A 728 14.82 7.59 3.06
C SER A 728 14.03 8.58 2.20
N VAL A 729 12.69 8.46 2.15
CA VAL A 729 11.85 9.26 1.26
C VAL A 729 11.82 10.76 1.62
N PRO A 730 11.68 11.18 2.89
CA PRO A 730 11.72 12.60 3.27
C PRO A 730 12.94 13.34 2.70
N ARG A 731 14.14 12.78 2.88
CA ARG A 731 15.42 13.38 2.44
C ARG A 731 15.55 13.53 0.93
N MET A 732 14.88 12.67 0.15
CA MET A 732 14.88 12.76 -1.31
C MET A 732 13.84 13.77 -1.83
N VAL A 733 12.77 13.97 -1.06
CA VAL A 733 11.60 14.77 -1.47
C VAL A 733 11.67 16.21 -0.94
N GLU A 734 12.48 16.48 0.08
CA GLU A 734 12.75 17.81 0.67
C GLU A 734 13.03 18.89 -0.41
N LEU A 735 14.01 18.65 -1.30
CA LEU A 735 14.33 19.56 -2.42
C LEU A 735 13.19 19.71 -3.46
N LEU A 736 12.29 18.73 -3.54
CA LEU A 736 11.15 18.75 -4.47
C LEU A 736 9.94 19.47 -3.85
N SER A 737 9.79 19.44 -2.52
CA SER A 737 8.74 20.20 -1.80
C SER A 737 8.97 21.71 -1.80
N GLU A 738 10.22 22.17 -1.95
CA GLU A 738 10.56 23.60 -2.11
C GLU A 738 10.49 24.09 -3.57
N SER A 739 10.21 23.21 -4.54
CA SER A 739 10.22 23.57 -5.96
C SER A 739 9.15 24.62 -6.32
N TYR A 740 9.46 25.51 -7.27
CA TYR A 740 8.52 26.56 -7.69
C TYR A 740 7.22 26.02 -8.32
N ASN A 741 7.23 24.76 -8.79
CA ASN A 741 6.12 24.16 -9.52
C ASN A 741 5.11 23.49 -8.56
N PRO A 742 3.86 23.97 -8.48
CA PRO A 742 2.84 23.38 -7.61
C PRO A 742 2.56 21.89 -7.87
N HIS A 743 2.69 21.41 -9.10
CA HIS A 743 2.44 20.01 -9.46
C HIS A 743 3.52 19.08 -8.89
N VAL A 744 4.78 19.53 -8.90
CA VAL A 744 5.92 18.82 -8.29
C VAL A 744 5.75 18.77 -6.76
N ARG A 745 5.34 19.89 -6.14
CA ARG A 745 5.04 19.95 -4.70
C ARG A 745 3.85 19.07 -4.31
N TYR A 746 2.79 19.02 -5.10
CA TYR A 746 1.69 18.08 -4.86
C TYR A 746 2.18 16.61 -4.95
N GLY A 747 2.99 16.29 -5.96
CA GLY A 747 3.60 14.97 -6.12
C GLY A 747 4.47 14.58 -4.92
N ALA A 748 5.24 15.54 -4.39
CA ALA A 748 6.04 15.41 -3.18
C ALA A 748 5.19 15.08 -1.94
N ALA A 749 4.10 15.83 -1.70
CA ALA A 749 3.19 15.55 -0.59
C ALA A 749 2.62 14.13 -0.65
N MET A 750 2.07 13.75 -1.82
CA MET A 750 1.47 12.42 -2.02
C MET A 750 2.50 11.29 -1.94
N ALA A 751 3.75 11.49 -2.40
CA ALA A 751 4.82 10.51 -2.25
C ALA A 751 5.07 10.19 -0.78
N LEU A 752 5.14 11.21 0.10
CA LEU A 752 5.27 11.04 1.55
C LEU A 752 4.03 10.34 2.14
N GLY A 753 2.83 10.74 1.72
CA GLY A 753 1.57 10.12 2.15
C GLY A 753 1.48 8.62 1.86
N ILE A 754 1.93 8.21 0.67
CA ILE A 754 1.91 6.81 0.21
C ILE A 754 3.05 6.01 0.87
N SER A 755 4.28 6.55 0.93
CA SER A 755 5.42 5.81 1.47
C SER A 755 5.38 5.64 2.99
N CYS A 756 4.88 6.64 3.71
CA CYS A 756 4.89 6.68 5.18
C CYS A 756 3.52 6.34 5.81
N ALA A 757 2.58 5.80 5.01
CA ALA A 757 1.24 5.42 5.47
C ALA A 757 1.28 4.52 6.72
N GLY A 758 0.51 4.89 7.76
CA GLY A 758 0.44 4.16 9.03
C GLY A 758 1.72 4.14 9.89
N THR A 759 2.82 4.77 9.45
CA THR A 759 4.09 4.79 10.21
C THR A 759 4.21 5.96 11.19
N GLY A 760 3.64 7.12 10.86
CA GLY A 760 3.75 8.35 11.66
C GLY A 760 5.19 8.86 11.88
N LEU A 761 6.02 8.81 10.84
CA LEU A 761 7.37 9.35 10.86
C LEU A 761 7.37 10.88 11.04
N ASP A 762 8.00 11.39 12.11
CA ASP A 762 8.07 12.83 12.39
C ASP A 762 8.66 13.65 11.23
N GLU A 763 9.77 13.17 10.62
CA GLU A 763 10.41 13.83 9.46
C GLU A 763 9.42 14.11 8.30
N ALA A 764 8.48 13.19 8.06
CA ALA A 764 7.46 13.37 7.01
C ALA A 764 6.37 14.38 7.41
N ILE A 765 6.04 14.47 8.71
CA ILE A 765 5.05 15.43 9.22
C ILE A 765 5.63 16.85 9.20
N ASP A 766 6.90 17.00 9.57
CA ASP A 766 7.61 18.29 9.55
C ASP A 766 7.71 18.88 8.13
N LEU A 767 7.83 18.05 7.09
CA LEU A 767 7.76 18.49 5.68
C LEU A 767 6.34 18.83 5.22
N LEU A 768 5.32 18.12 5.70
CA LEU A 768 3.92 18.32 5.29
C LEU A 768 3.22 19.50 5.99
N GLU A 769 3.62 19.87 7.21
CA GLU A 769 3.03 20.98 7.97
C GLU A 769 3.17 22.36 7.27
N PRO A 770 4.32 22.73 6.68
CA PRO A 770 4.44 23.93 5.84
C PRO A 770 3.51 23.93 4.63
N MET A 771 3.33 22.77 3.99
CA MET A 771 2.53 22.61 2.76
C MET A 771 1.02 22.84 2.98
N LEU A 772 0.54 22.70 4.22
CA LEU A 772 -0.81 23.12 4.62
C LEU A 772 -1.06 24.63 4.47
N LYS A 773 -0.01 25.45 4.41
CA LYS A 773 -0.08 26.91 4.28
C LYS A 773 0.29 27.39 2.88
N ASP A 774 0.40 26.47 1.92
CA ASP A 774 0.74 26.82 0.56
C ASP A 774 -0.33 27.70 -0.11
N SER A 775 0.09 28.61 -1.00
CA SER A 775 -0.83 29.46 -1.75
C SER A 775 -1.76 28.67 -2.68
N THR A 776 -1.32 27.52 -3.19
CA THR A 776 -2.09 26.69 -4.11
C THR A 776 -3.00 25.69 -3.39
N ASP A 777 -4.27 25.67 -3.79
CA ASP A 777 -5.37 24.95 -3.13
C ASP A 777 -5.23 23.43 -3.21
N PHE A 778 -4.84 22.90 -4.38
CA PHE A 778 -4.64 21.46 -4.56
C PHE A 778 -3.40 20.94 -3.82
N VAL A 779 -2.36 21.75 -3.60
CA VAL A 779 -1.22 21.37 -2.76
C VAL A 779 -1.66 21.24 -1.30
N ARG A 780 -2.50 22.16 -0.80
CA ARG A 780 -3.12 22.04 0.54
C ARG A 780 -3.99 20.78 0.64
N GLN A 781 -4.80 20.48 -0.38
CA GLN A 781 -5.58 19.23 -0.48
C GLN A 781 -4.69 17.98 -0.40
N GLY A 782 -3.59 17.93 -1.18
CA GLY A 782 -2.64 16.83 -1.17
C GLY A 782 -1.95 16.66 0.19
N ALA A 783 -1.54 17.76 0.83
CA ALA A 783 -0.94 17.74 2.16
C ALA A 783 -1.91 17.22 3.24
N LEU A 784 -3.18 17.64 3.22
CA LEU A 784 -4.23 17.18 4.15
C LEU A 784 -4.47 15.67 4.03
N ILE A 785 -4.62 15.16 2.80
CA ILE A 785 -4.82 13.72 2.54
C ILE A 785 -3.58 12.93 2.96
N SER A 786 -2.38 13.42 2.63
CA SER A 786 -1.11 12.75 2.97
C SER A 786 -0.87 12.68 4.47
N LEU A 787 -1.15 13.76 5.22
CA LEU A 787 -1.10 13.77 6.68
C LEU A 787 -2.10 12.77 7.30
N ALA A 788 -3.29 12.64 6.73
CA ALA A 788 -4.27 11.64 7.16
C ALA A 788 -3.80 10.19 6.89
N MET A 789 -3.12 9.94 5.77
CA MET A 789 -2.54 8.61 5.47
C MET A 789 -1.38 8.26 6.41
N VAL A 790 -0.50 9.23 6.72
CA VAL A 790 0.64 9.03 7.64
C VAL A 790 0.19 8.80 9.08
N LEU A 791 -0.85 9.51 9.53
CA LEU A 791 -1.36 9.48 10.91
C LEU A 791 -2.56 8.54 11.12
N VAL A 792 -2.93 7.74 10.12
CA VAL A 792 -4.01 6.76 10.23
C VAL A 792 -3.76 5.84 11.44
N GLN A 793 -4.81 5.56 12.20
CA GLN A 793 -4.76 4.76 13.45
C GLN A 793 -3.93 5.32 14.62
N GLN A 794 -3.26 6.47 14.49
CA GLN A 794 -2.42 7.01 15.57
C GLN A 794 -3.19 7.82 16.61
N ASN A 795 -2.77 7.68 17.88
CA ASN A 795 -3.42 8.27 19.04
C ASN A 795 -2.67 9.51 19.56
N GLU A 796 -3.36 10.38 20.31
CA GLU A 796 -2.75 11.57 20.95
C GLU A 796 -1.59 11.24 21.88
N ALA A 797 -1.60 10.04 22.50
CA ALA A 797 -0.54 9.55 23.38
C ALA A 797 0.69 8.99 22.63
N MET A 798 0.53 8.61 21.36
CA MET A 798 1.65 8.30 20.47
C MET A 798 2.24 9.59 19.91
N ASN A 799 1.39 10.38 19.23
CA ASN A 799 1.78 11.60 18.54
C ASN A 799 0.78 12.74 18.86
N PRO A 800 1.18 13.78 19.63
CA PRO A 800 0.27 14.87 20.01
C PRO A 800 -0.21 15.71 18.81
N ARG A 801 0.53 15.66 17.69
CA ARG A 801 0.21 16.35 16.44
C ARG A 801 -1.14 15.92 15.84
N VAL A 802 -1.62 14.70 16.11
CA VAL A 802 -2.95 14.22 15.65
C VAL A 802 -4.08 15.12 16.18
N SER A 803 -4.00 15.56 17.43
CA SER A 803 -4.99 16.46 18.04
C SER A 803 -4.99 17.82 17.37
N SER A 804 -3.80 18.36 17.08
CA SER A 804 -3.61 19.63 16.38
C SER A 804 -4.15 19.56 14.95
N LEU A 805 -3.88 18.47 14.22
CA LEU A 805 -4.35 18.26 12.86
C LEU A 805 -5.88 18.17 12.79
N ARG A 806 -6.51 17.36 13.65
CA ARG A 806 -7.98 17.26 13.70
C ARG A 806 -8.63 18.61 14.00
N LYS A 807 -8.04 19.43 14.88
CA LYS A 807 -8.51 20.81 15.15
C LYS A 807 -8.33 21.73 13.94
N ALA A 808 -7.23 21.61 13.20
CA ALA A 808 -6.99 22.36 11.98
C ALA A 808 -8.02 22.01 10.87
N MET A 809 -8.24 20.72 10.61
CA MET A 809 -9.25 20.23 9.66
C MET A 809 -10.67 20.71 10.04
N MET A 810 -11.03 20.57 11.32
CA MET A 810 -12.31 21.03 11.86
C MET A 810 -12.52 22.54 11.85
N LYS A 811 -11.44 23.33 11.70
CA LYS A 811 -11.50 24.78 11.50
C LYS A 811 -11.65 25.11 10.01
N MET A 812 -10.75 24.58 9.17
CA MET A 812 -10.72 24.84 7.73
C MET A 812 -12.04 24.44 7.03
N ILE A 813 -12.72 23.39 7.51
CA ILE A 813 -14.03 23.00 6.96
C ILE A 813 -15.18 23.96 7.33
N GLY A 814 -15.08 24.67 8.46
CA GLY A 814 -16.06 25.66 8.90
C GLY A 814 -15.80 27.08 8.37
N ASP A 815 -14.56 27.37 7.96
CA ASP A 815 -14.17 28.68 7.44
C ASP A 815 -14.72 28.90 6.01
N ARG A 816 -15.62 29.87 5.85
CA ARG A 816 -16.27 30.14 4.54
C ARG A 816 -15.29 30.59 3.45
N HIS A 817 -14.19 31.25 3.83
CA HIS A 817 -13.18 31.80 2.91
C HIS A 817 -12.17 30.79 2.38
N GLU A 818 -12.20 29.54 2.83
CA GLU A 818 -11.33 28.47 2.31
C GLU A 818 -11.84 27.88 0.99
N ASP A 819 -10.91 27.52 0.11
CA ASP A 819 -11.19 27.00 -1.23
C ASP A 819 -11.95 25.67 -1.24
N ALA A 820 -12.73 25.44 -2.29
CA ALA A 820 -13.55 24.22 -2.41
C ALA A 820 -12.72 22.93 -2.44
N MET A 821 -11.54 22.95 -3.07
CA MET A 821 -10.63 21.80 -3.14
C MET A 821 -9.96 21.51 -1.79
N ALA A 822 -9.56 22.55 -1.05
CA ALA A 822 -9.04 22.39 0.32
C ALA A 822 -10.09 21.77 1.26
N LYS A 823 -11.36 22.20 1.14
CA LYS A 823 -12.51 21.61 1.87
C LYS A 823 -12.79 20.16 1.48
N PHE A 824 -12.72 19.83 0.20
CA PHE A 824 -12.80 18.44 -0.28
C PHE A 824 -11.67 17.59 0.35
N GLY A 825 -10.44 18.10 0.34
CA GLY A 825 -9.29 17.48 1.00
C GLY A 825 -9.52 17.24 2.49
N CYS A 826 -10.01 18.24 3.23
CA CYS A 826 -10.37 18.10 4.65
C CYS A 826 -11.40 16.99 4.91
N ALA A 827 -12.49 16.94 4.14
CA ALA A 827 -13.55 15.96 4.33
C ALA A 827 -13.07 14.52 4.03
N VAL A 828 -12.31 14.33 2.96
CA VAL A 828 -11.69 13.04 2.61
C VAL A 828 -10.66 12.64 3.67
N ALA A 829 -9.80 13.58 4.11
CA ALA A 829 -8.79 13.33 5.13
C ALA A 829 -9.40 12.93 6.49
N LEU A 830 -10.46 13.60 6.96
CA LEU A 830 -11.22 13.18 8.14
C LEU A 830 -11.77 11.75 7.99
N GLY A 831 -12.27 11.42 6.80
CA GLY A 831 -12.77 10.08 6.48
C GLY A 831 -11.69 8.99 6.52
N ILE A 832 -10.47 9.32 6.12
CA ILE A 832 -9.30 8.42 6.15
C ILE A 832 -8.80 8.20 7.58
N ILE A 833 -8.69 9.25 8.41
CA ILE A 833 -8.19 9.09 9.79
C ILE A 833 -9.13 8.21 10.63
N ASP A 834 -10.45 8.32 10.40
CA ASP A 834 -11.48 7.55 11.10
C ASP A 834 -11.91 6.26 10.35
N ALA A 835 -11.12 5.80 9.38
CA ALA A 835 -11.47 4.69 8.48
C ALA A 835 -11.81 3.37 9.21
N GLY A 836 -12.87 2.71 8.75
CA GLY A 836 -13.34 1.42 9.29
C GLY A 836 -13.62 1.44 10.79
N GLY A 837 -14.18 2.54 11.32
CA GLY A 837 -14.40 2.69 12.76
C GLY A 837 -13.12 2.86 13.58
N ARG A 838 -12.04 3.40 12.97
CA ARG A 838 -10.67 3.50 13.50
C ARG A 838 -9.90 2.16 13.56
N ASN A 839 -10.38 1.13 12.86
CA ASN A 839 -9.83 -0.24 12.88
C ASN A 839 -9.10 -0.64 11.61
N CYS A 840 -9.17 0.17 10.56
CA CYS A 840 -8.44 -0.03 9.31
C CYS A 840 -7.20 0.86 9.23
N THR A 841 -6.12 0.32 8.66
CA THR A 841 -4.93 1.08 8.27
C THR A 841 -4.76 1.03 6.75
N ILE A 842 -3.98 1.95 6.20
CA ILE A 842 -3.53 1.88 4.80
C ILE A 842 -2.19 1.15 4.80
N SER A 843 -2.14 -0.04 4.19
CA SER A 843 -0.89 -0.80 4.09
C SER A 843 -0.67 -1.38 2.69
N LEU A 844 0.42 -0.95 2.06
CA LEU A 844 0.92 -1.45 0.77
C LEU A 844 1.67 -2.80 0.91
N GLN A 845 2.02 -3.17 2.14
CA GLN A 845 2.60 -4.47 2.48
C GLN A 845 1.63 -5.30 3.32
N THR A 846 1.71 -6.61 3.19
CA THR A 846 1.13 -7.54 4.17
C THR A 846 2.00 -7.56 5.43
N GLN A 847 1.48 -8.11 6.53
CA GLN A 847 2.19 -8.18 7.81
C GLN A 847 3.44 -9.09 7.77
N THR A 848 3.56 -9.93 6.74
CA THR A 848 4.73 -10.79 6.47
C THR A 848 5.79 -10.12 5.60
N GLY A 849 5.55 -8.90 5.09
CA GLY A 849 6.46 -8.13 4.24
C GLY A 849 6.24 -8.32 2.72
N ASN A 850 5.26 -9.13 2.31
CA ASN A 850 4.89 -9.29 0.90
C ASN A 850 4.13 -8.06 0.38
N LEU A 851 4.05 -7.91 -0.95
CA LEU A 851 3.32 -6.81 -1.59
C LEU A 851 1.81 -7.07 -1.50
N ASN A 852 1.05 -6.16 -0.90
CA ASN A 852 -0.41 -6.22 -0.88
C ASN A 852 -0.95 -5.72 -2.23
N MET A 853 -1.12 -6.64 -3.19
CA MET A 853 -1.54 -6.32 -4.57
C MET A 853 -2.85 -5.48 -4.62
N PRO A 854 -3.96 -5.88 -3.96
CA PRO A 854 -5.16 -5.03 -3.88
C PRO A 854 -4.91 -3.66 -3.26
N GLY A 855 -4.03 -3.58 -2.25
CA GLY A 855 -3.74 -2.32 -1.57
C GLY A 855 -2.90 -1.34 -2.40
N ILE A 856 -1.94 -1.86 -3.17
CA ILE A 856 -1.12 -1.05 -4.09
C ILE A 856 -1.96 -0.59 -5.28
N VAL A 857 -2.76 -1.47 -5.89
CA VAL A 857 -3.67 -1.11 -6.99
C VAL A 857 -4.72 -0.11 -6.53
N GLY A 858 -5.32 -0.33 -5.34
CA GLY A 858 -6.26 0.60 -4.72
C GLY A 858 -5.68 2.01 -4.57
N ALA A 859 -4.42 2.11 -4.12
CA ALA A 859 -3.71 3.39 -4.00
C ALA A 859 -3.37 4.00 -5.38
N ALA A 860 -2.88 3.19 -6.32
CA ALA A 860 -2.51 3.62 -7.67
C ALA A 860 -3.71 4.23 -8.44
N VAL A 861 -4.88 3.60 -8.34
CA VAL A 861 -6.12 4.09 -8.96
C VAL A 861 -6.72 5.25 -8.17
N PHE A 862 -6.64 5.24 -6.83
CA PHE A 862 -7.12 6.36 -5.99
C PHE A 862 -6.51 7.71 -6.42
N ILE A 863 -5.21 7.77 -6.71
CA ILE A 863 -4.50 8.99 -7.11
C ILE A 863 -5.08 9.66 -8.35
N GLN A 864 -5.76 8.90 -9.22
CA GLN A 864 -6.40 9.38 -10.45
C GLN A 864 -7.67 10.22 -10.20
N TYR A 865 -8.03 10.47 -8.94
CA TYR A 865 -9.23 11.25 -8.57
C TYR A 865 -9.31 12.64 -9.20
N TRP A 866 -8.17 13.20 -9.63
CA TRP A 866 -8.07 14.49 -10.33
C TRP A 866 -8.91 14.53 -11.61
N TYR A 867 -8.89 13.43 -12.38
CA TYR A 867 -9.60 13.34 -13.64
C TYR A 867 -10.99 12.71 -13.46
N TRP A 868 -11.13 11.79 -12.50
CA TRP A 868 -12.38 11.07 -12.26
C TRP A 868 -12.64 10.81 -10.77
N PHE A 869 -13.47 11.65 -10.14
CA PHE A 869 -13.83 11.53 -8.72
C PHE A 869 -14.31 10.13 -8.28
N PRO A 870 -15.12 9.36 -9.06
CA PRO A 870 -15.52 8.01 -8.66
C PRO A 870 -14.36 7.02 -8.43
N LEU A 871 -13.16 7.25 -8.97
CA LEU A 871 -11.99 6.40 -8.70
C LEU A 871 -11.52 6.49 -7.24
N THR A 872 -11.95 7.49 -6.48
CA THR A 872 -11.64 7.59 -5.04
C THR A 872 -12.08 6.37 -4.23
N HIS A 873 -13.15 5.67 -4.63
CA HIS A 873 -13.63 4.47 -3.94
C HIS A 873 -12.61 3.32 -3.94
N PHE A 874 -11.63 3.30 -4.86
CA PHE A 874 -10.56 2.29 -4.88
C PHE A 874 -9.65 2.34 -3.64
N LEU A 875 -9.58 3.46 -2.92
CA LEU A 875 -8.86 3.54 -1.63
C LEU A 875 -9.39 2.53 -0.61
N SER A 876 -10.66 2.12 -0.73
CA SER A 876 -11.24 1.07 0.11
C SER A 876 -10.49 -0.27 0.02
N LEU A 877 -9.86 -0.59 -1.12
CA LEU A 877 -9.05 -1.80 -1.30
C LEU A 877 -7.73 -1.75 -0.52
N SER A 878 -7.19 -0.54 -0.29
CA SER A 878 -5.99 -0.28 0.51
C SER A 878 -6.23 -0.32 2.01
N PHE A 879 -7.49 -0.32 2.47
CA PHE A 879 -7.82 -0.51 3.87
C PHE A 879 -7.66 -1.98 4.28
N ALA A 880 -6.71 -2.22 5.16
CA ALA A 880 -6.49 -3.50 5.84
C ALA A 880 -6.90 -3.38 7.33
N PRO A 881 -7.76 -4.26 7.85
CA PRO A 881 -8.11 -4.27 9.27
C PRO A 881 -6.90 -4.72 10.12
N THR A 882 -6.68 -4.08 11.26
CA THR A 882 -5.58 -4.41 12.19
C THR A 882 -6.13 -5.08 13.44
N SER A 883 -6.32 -6.39 13.37
CA SER A 883 -6.83 -7.24 14.46
C SER A 883 -5.94 -8.46 14.68
N VAL A 884 -6.16 -9.15 15.79
CA VAL A 884 -5.74 -10.54 15.99
C VAL A 884 -7.02 -11.36 16.15
N ILE A 885 -7.20 -12.34 15.27
CA ILE A 885 -8.39 -13.20 15.20
C ILE A 885 -7.91 -14.63 15.43
N GLY A 886 -8.07 -15.13 16.65
CA GLY A 886 -7.78 -16.51 17.00
C GLY A 886 -8.91 -17.44 16.56
N VAL A 887 -8.57 -18.47 15.77
CA VAL A 887 -9.51 -19.44 15.19
C VAL A 887 -9.07 -20.86 15.56
N ASP A 888 -10.00 -21.72 16.01
CA ASP A 888 -9.67 -23.11 16.38
C ASP A 888 -9.65 -24.06 15.16
N GLN A 889 -9.20 -25.31 15.36
CA GLN A 889 -9.20 -26.41 14.38
C GLN A 889 -10.56 -26.67 13.70
N LYS A 890 -11.69 -26.23 14.28
CA LYS A 890 -13.03 -26.32 13.64
C LYS A 890 -13.43 -25.08 12.82
N LEU A 891 -12.52 -24.11 12.69
CA LEU A 891 -12.72 -22.83 12.01
C LEU A 891 -13.78 -21.92 12.66
N GLU A 892 -14.00 -22.12 13.97
CA GLU A 892 -14.81 -21.27 14.84
C GLU A 892 -13.91 -20.35 15.70
N VAL A 893 -14.46 -19.24 16.18
CA VAL A 893 -13.75 -18.25 17.00
C VAL A 893 -14.04 -18.53 18.49
N PRO A 894 -13.11 -19.11 19.27
CA PRO A 894 -13.29 -19.32 20.71
C PRO A 894 -13.15 -18.01 21.50
N PHE A 895 -13.86 -17.92 22.63
CA PHE A 895 -13.59 -16.87 23.61
C PHE A 895 -12.32 -17.21 24.41
N PHE A 896 -11.27 -16.39 24.29
CA PHE A 896 -10.05 -16.46 25.08
C PHE A 896 -9.45 -15.05 25.24
N LYS A 897 -8.47 -14.90 26.13
CA LYS A 897 -7.84 -13.61 26.44
C LYS A 897 -6.33 -13.65 26.28
N PHE A 898 -5.76 -12.60 25.73
CA PHE A 898 -4.30 -12.43 25.63
C PHE A 898 -3.83 -11.20 26.40
N HIS A 899 -2.57 -11.23 26.84
CA HIS A 899 -2.00 -10.20 27.71
C HIS A 899 -1.10 -9.25 26.90
N SER A 900 -1.32 -7.94 27.05
CA SER A 900 -0.52 -6.90 26.41
C SER A 900 0.35 -6.20 27.44
N ASN A 901 1.68 -6.37 27.33
CA ASN A 901 2.69 -5.86 28.28
C ASN A 901 2.94 -4.34 28.15
N THR A 902 1.89 -3.54 27.94
CA THR A 902 1.94 -2.10 27.67
C THR A 902 0.95 -1.33 28.53
N ARG A 903 0.97 0.01 28.42
CA ARG A 903 -0.03 0.89 29.04
C ARG A 903 -1.27 1.00 28.13
N PRO A 904 -2.50 0.83 28.65
CA PRO A 904 -3.72 1.00 27.88
C PRO A 904 -3.79 2.32 27.08
N SER A 905 -3.46 3.46 27.72
CA SER A 905 -3.53 4.78 27.09
C SER A 905 -2.69 4.96 25.81
N LEU A 906 -1.71 4.09 25.56
CA LEU A 906 -0.88 4.18 24.35
C LEU A 906 -1.64 3.67 23.10
N PHE A 907 -2.47 2.65 23.26
CA PHE A 907 -3.12 1.92 22.16
C PHE A 907 -4.66 2.00 22.17
N ASP A 908 -5.28 2.50 23.24
CA ASP A 908 -6.74 2.70 23.30
C ASP A 908 -7.21 3.74 22.27
N TYR A 909 -8.50 3.75 21.97
CA TYR A 909 -9.09 4.63 20.96
C TYR A 909 -9.06 6.09 21.43
N PRO A 910 -8.93 7.06 20.51
CA PRO A 910 -9.20 8.46 20.84
C PRO A 910 -10.63 8.55 21.38
N PRO A 911 -10.87 9.30 22.48
CA PRO A 911 -12.21 9.46 23.02
C PRO A 911 -13.15 10.03 21.95
N GLU A 912 -14.40 9.58 21.94
CA GLU A 912 -15.44 10.15 21.09
C GLU A 912 -15.58 11.64 21.39
N GLN A 913 -15.78 12.45 20.35
CA GLN A 913 -15.91 13.89 20.54
C GLN A 913 -17.30 14.16 21.12
N GLN A 914 -17.40 14.12 22.45
CA GLN A 914 -18.61 14.54 23.16
C GLN A 914 -19.05 15.88 22.59
N VAL A 915 -20.23 15.88 21.97
CA VAL A 915 -20.90 17.10 21.56
C VAL A 915 -21.09 17.90 22.83
N LYS A 916 -20.24 18.92 23.02
CA LYS A 916 -20.44 19.91 24.09
C LYS A 916 -21.89 20.37 23.94
N ALA A 917 -22.70 20.15 24.97
CA ALA A 917 -24.11 20.53 25.01
C ALA A 917 -24.22 22.05 25.05
N GLU A 918 -23.98 22.62 23.87
CA GLU A 918 -23.77 24.03 23.52
C GLU A 918 -22.67 24.76 24.32
N GLU A 919 -21.95 25.67 23.66
CA GLU A 919 -21.22 26.77 24.35
C GLU A 919 -22.13 27.99 24.58
N ALA A 920 -23.41 27.88 24.18
CA ALA A 920 -24.46 28.83 24.48
C ALA A 920 -24.61 29.14 25.98
N PRO A 921 -24.64 28.18 26.94
CA PRO A 921 -24.80 28.50 28.36
C PRO A 921 -23.63 29.30 28.93
N GLU A 922 -22.41 29.22 28.38
CA GLU A 922 -21.31 30.11 28.80
C GLU A 922 -21.48 31.52 28.23
N LYS A 923 -21.70 31.67 26.91
CA LYS A 923 -21.93 33.00 26.32
C LYS A 923 -23.17 33.68 26.91
N VAL A 924 -24.22 32.91 27.22
CA VAL A 924 -25.41 33.39 27.94
C VAL A 924 -25.08 33.73 29.39
N LYS A 925 -24.30 32.93 30.14
CA LYS A 925 -23.83 33.32 31.49
C LYS A 925 -23.04 34.63 31.44
N THR A 926 -22.12 34.82 30.50
CA THR A 926 -21.34 36.05 30.37
C THR A 926 -22.22 37.25 29.98
N ALA A 927 -23.19 37.06 29.09
CA ALA A 927 -24.18 38.08 28.73
C ALA A 927 -25.12 38.43 29.89
N VAL A 928 -25.58 37.45 30.67
CA VAL A 928 -26.41 37.65 31.87
C VAL A 928 -25.60 38.35 32.96
N LEU A 929 -24.35 37.99 33.17
CA LEU A 929 -23.46 38.67 34.12
C LEU A 929 -23.19 40.13 33.70
N SER A 930 -22.92 40.39 32.41
CA SER A 930 -22.66 41.75 31.92
C SER A 930 -23.91 42.64 32.00
N THR A 931 -25.08 42.12 31.58
CA THR A 931 -26.36 42.85 31.68
C THR A 931 -26.81 43.05 33.12
N THR A 932 -26.63 42.08 34.01
CA THR A 932 -26.95 42.21 35.44
C THR A 932 -26.03 43.23 36.13
N ALA A 933 -24.73 43.23 35.81
CA ALA A 933 -23.80 44.24 36.32
C ALA A 933 -24.15 45.65 35.80
N GLN A 934 -24.51 45.78 34.52
CA GLN A 934 -24.92 47.05 33.93
C GLN A 934 -26.27 47.56 34.48
N ALA A 935 -27.22 46.65 34.73
CA ALA A 935 -28.49 46.95 35.39
C ALA A 935 -28.27 47.43 36.84
N LYS A 936 -27.40 46.76 37.61
CA LYS A 936 -27.05 47.17 38.98
C LYS A 936 -26.37 48.54 39.01
N ARG A 937 -25.46 48.84 38.06
CA ARG A 937 -24.87 50.19 37.89
C ARG A 937 -25.91 51.24 37.51
N ARG A 938 -26.87 50.93 36.63
CA ARG A 938 -27.98 51.84 36.27
C ARG A 938 -28.92 52.09 37.46
N ALA A 939 -29.25 51.07 38.24
CA ALA A 939 -30.05 51.20 39.46
C ALA A 939 -29.35 52.12 40.47
N GLN A 940 -28.07 51.87 40.78
CA GLN A 940 -27.28 52.73 41.67
C GLN A 940 -27.12 54.17 41.14
N ARG A 941 -27.05 54.37 39.82
CA ARG A 941 -27.01 55.72 39.22
C ARG A 941 -28.36 56.43 39.36
N ARG A 942 -29.48 55.72 39.19
CA ARG A 942 -30.84 56.23 39.38
C ARG A 942 -31.13 56.55 40.84
N GLU A 943 -30.71 55.68 41.77
CA GLU A 943 -30.76 55.90 43.21
C GLU A 943 -29.92 57.12 43.63
N LYS A 944 -28.70 57.26 43.08
CA LYS A 944 -27.86 58.47 43.26
C LYS A 944 -28.47 59.73 42.63
N GLN A 945 -29.32 59.62 41.60
CA GLN A 945 -30.08 60.77 41.06
C GLN A 945 -31.27 61.11 41.94
N GLN A 946 -32.07 60.13 42.38
CA GLN A 946 -33.17 60.35 43.32
C GLN A 946 -32.68 60.96 44.64
N ARG A 947 -31.53 60.48 45.17
CA ARG A 947 -30.85 61.05 46.35
C ARG A 947 -30.22 62.44 46.09
N ARG A 948 -30.21 62.92 44.85
CA ARG A 948 -29.80 64.28 44.44
C ARG A 948 -31.00 65.21 44.20
N GLU A 949 -32.13 64.63 43.81
CA GLU A 949 -33.43 65.32 43.64
C GLU A 949 -34.19 65.48 44.97
N SER A 950 -33.87 64.68 45.99
CA SER A 950 -34.53 64.69 47.32
C SER A 950 -33.86 65.60 48.37
N MET A 951 -33.35 66.77 47.98
CA MET A 951 -32.68 67.72 48.88
C MET A 951 -33.23 69.15 48.73
N ASP A 952 -34.54 69.32 48.92
CA ASP A 952 -35.10 70.52 49.55
C ASP A 952 -36.44 70.19 50.27
N ILE A 953 -36.73 70.91 51.36
CA ILE A 953 -37.83 70.76 52.33
C ILE A 953 -37.70 69.57 53.31
N ASP A 954 -37.62 69.90 54.61
CA ASP A 954 -37.62 68.99 55.75
C ASP A 954 -38.74 69.38 56.75
N GLN A 955 -39.52 68.39 57.21
CA GLN A 955 -40.21 68.44 58.49
C GLN A 955 -40.50 67.02 59.03
N THR A 956 -39.91 66.75 60.20
CA THR A 956 -39.96 65.51 61.00
C THR A 956 -41.30 65.36 61.76
N PRO A 957 -41.59 64.26 62.54
CA PRO A 957 -40.79 63.08 62.94
C PRO A 957 -41.47 61.72 62.57
N THR A 958 -40.86 60.52 62.70
CA THR A 958 -40.11 60.00 63.86
C THR A 958 -39.17 58.82 63.49
N THR A 959 -38.09 58.72 64.26
CA THR A 959 -36.94 57.79 64.28
C THR A 959 -37.26 56.29 64.51
N PRO A 960 -36.30 55.32 64.34
CA PRO A 960 -34.84 55.51 64.29
C PRO A 960 -34.04 54.86 63.13
N LYS A 961 -32.85 55.44 62.93
CA LYS A 961 -31.72 54.93 62.14
C LYS A 961 -30.88 53.90 62.92
N VAL A 962 -30.07 53.14 62.18
CA VAL A 962 -28.65 52.85 62.49
C VAL A 962 -27.90 53.01 61.16
N SER A 963 -27.39 54.21 60.78
CA SER A 963 -25.96 54.62 60.87
C SER A 963 -24.98 53.51 60.45
N ASP A 964 -24.26 53.53 59.33
CA ASP A 964 -23.77 54.62 58.44
C ASP A 964 -22.72 55.55 59.09
N GLN A 965 -21.44 55.18 58.93
CA GLN A 965 -20.19 55.99 58.86
C GLN A 965 -19.00 55.00 58.80
N ALA A 966 -18.21 54.85 57.73
CA ALA A 966 -17.50 55.79 56.86
C ALA A 966 -16.26 56.42 57.52
N LEU A 967 -15.07 55.96 57.10
CA LEU A 967 -13.85 56.76 57.01
C LEU A 967 -13.06 56.35 55.76
N ASP A 968 -12.79 57.32 54.89
CA ASP A 968 -11.88 57.19 53.76
C ASP A 968 -10.42 57.01 54.22
N ARG A 969 -9.62 56.29 53.43
CA ARG A 969 -8.34 56.76 52.86
C ARG A 969 -7.75 55.75 51.89
N MET A 970 -7.22 56.25 50.78
CA MET A 970 -6.22 55.54 49.97
C MET A 970 -4.86 55.73 50.65
N GLU A 971 -4.05 54.67 50.76
CA GLU A 971 -2.60 54.78 50.86
C GLU A 971 -1.91 53.48 50.46
N THR A 972 -0.61 53.58 50.13
CA THR A 972 0.23 52.57 49.49
C THR A 972 1.11 51.82 50.49
N ASP A 973 1.77 50.76 49.98
CA ASP A 973 2.99 50.12 50.48
C ASP A 973 2.97 49.28 51.78
N ASP A 974 3.26 47.99 51.56
CA ASP A 974 4.20 47.10 52.23
C ASP A 974 4.28 46.88 53.78
N ALA A 975 4.32 45.57 54.08
CA ALA A 975 5.12 44.89 55.11
C ALA A 975 4.58 44.62 56.54
N ALA A 976 4.97 43.42 57.02
CA ALA A 976 5.18 42.99 58.42
C ALA A 976 4.03 42.42 59.30
N THR A 977 3.65 41.17 59.02
CA THR A 977 3.71 39.98 59.93
C THR A 977 3.09 39.93 61.36
N LYS A 978 2.34 38.81 61.59
CA LYS A 978 1.96 38.14 62.88
C LYS A 978 0.92 38.88 63.76
N GLY A 979 -0.19 38.28 64.21
CA GLY A 979 -0.80 36.94 64.09
C GLY A 979 -2.23 36.97 64.72
N GLU A 980 -2.90 35.90 65.17
CA GLU A 980 -2.65 34.45 65.29
C GLU A 980 -4.00 33.66 65.21
N ASP A 981 -3.96 32.37 64.83
CA ASP A 981 -4.93 31.25 64.94
C ASP A 981 -6.47 31.38 64.67
N GLU A 982 -6.84 30.80 63.50
CA GLU A 982 -8.00 29.96 63.07
C GLU A 982 -9.08 29.46 64.08
N PRO A 983 -10.31 29.00 63.63
CA PRO A 983 -10.52 28.17 62.41
C PRO A 983 -11.81 28.33 61.55
N LYS A 984 -11.66 27.98 60.26
CA LYS A 984 -12.58 27.24 59.32
C LYS A 984 -14.03 27.75 59.09
N GLU A 985 -14.65 27.70 57.91
CA GLU A 985 -14.43 27.03 56.60
C GLU A 985 -14.67 28.06 55.45
N GLY A 986 -14.30 27.90 54.18
CA GLY A 986 -13.64 26.78 53.50
C GLY A 986 -13.78 26.79 51.95
N GLU A 987 -14.01 27.94 51.29
CA GLU A 987 -13.97 28.02 49.82
C GLU A 987 -12.52 27.99 49.30
N ARG A 988 -12.27 27.26 48.21
CA ARG A 988 -10.98 27.27 47.49
C ARG A 988 -11.19 27.61 46.02
N GLU A 989 -10.62 28.73 45.62
CA GLU A 989 -10.52 29.14 44.22
C GLU A 989 -9.61 28.21 43.42
N SER A 990 -9.91 28.09 42.12
CA SER A 990 -9.15 27.31 41.15
C SER A 990 -7.92 28.08 40.65
N GLY A 991 -6.73 27.67 41.09
CA GLY A 991 -5.48 28.09 40.46
C GLY A 991 -5.12 27.18 39.27
N GLU A 992 -5.03 27.75 38.07
CA GLU A 992 -4.40 27.10 36.93
C GLU A 992 -2.88 26.89 37.17
N GLY A 993 -2.28 25.89 36.51
CA GLY A 993 -0.81 25.78 36.49
C GLY A 993 -0.17 24.49 37.01
N GLN A 994 -0.85 23.34 36.95
CA GLN A 994 -0.16 22.05 36.94
C GLN A 994 -0.49 21.26 35.68
N ARG A 995 0.54 20.99 34.86
CA ARG A 995 0.49 19.91 33.85
C ARG A 995 0.01 18.65 34.58
N LYS A 996 -1.09 18.04 34.12
CA LYS A 996 -1.48 16.69 34.57
C LYS A 996 -0.29 15.77 34.32
N LYS A 997 0.44 15.40 35.37
CA LYS A 997 1.32 14.23 35.33
C LYS A 997 0.39 13.07 34.99
N ALA A 998 0.60 12.44 33.84
CA ALA A 998 -0.10 11.21 33.50
C ALA A 998 0.04 10.25 34.69
N GLU A 999 -1.09 9.80 35.23
CA GLU A 999 -1.08 8.80 36.27
C GLU A 999 -0.32 7.58 35.75
N ARG A 1000 0.53 6.99 36.60
CA ARG A 1000 1.28 5.79 36.21
C ARG A 1000 0.31 4.61 36.17
N GLU A 1001 -0.38 4.46 35.05
CA GLU A 1001 -1.17 3.28 34.72
C GLU A 1001 -0.36 2.01 35.01
N ARG A 1002 -1.04 0.98 35.53
CA ARG A 1002 -0.43 -0.34 35.68
C ARG A 1002 -0.06 -0.85 34.28
N VAL A 1003 1.16 -1.34 34.15
CA VAL A 1003 1.62 -1.99 32.91
C VAL A 1003 1.00 -3.38 32.87
N GLY A 1004 0.43 -3.76 31.74
CA GLY A 1004 -0.27 -5.03 31.57
C GLY A 1004 -1.79 -4.86 31.59
N TYR A 1005 -2.45 -5.23 30.49
CA TYR A 1005 -3.90 -5.36 30.41
C TYR A 1005 -4.31 -6.57 29.57
N GLU A 1006 -5.49 -7.10 29.85
CA GLU A 1006 -6.10 -8.20 29.10
C GLU A 1006 -6.86 -7.66 27.88
N LEU A 1007 -6.72 -8.37 26.77
CA LEU A 1007 -7.46 -8.15 25.53
C LEU A 1007 -8.24 -9.43 25.18
N GLU A 1008 -9.47 -9.27 24.71
CA GLU A 1008 -10.30 -10.37 24.23
C GLU A 1008 -9.93 -10.71 22.77
N ASN A 1009 -10.17 -11.96 22.36
CA ASN A 1009 -10.15 -12.34 20.95
C ASN A 1009 -11.06 -11.42 20.12
N MET A 1010 -10.71 -11.15 18.84
CA MET A 1010 -11.37 -10.15 17.98
C MET A 1010 -11.20 -8.68 18.43
N SER A 1011 -10.08 -8.35 19.10
CA SER A 1011 -9.74 -6.96 19.43
C SER A 1011 -8.75 -6.34 18.43
N ARG A 1012 -8.78 -5.00 18.34
CA ARG A 1012 -7.84 -4.20 17.54
C ARG A 1012 -6.46 -4.31 18.14
N VAL A 1013 -5.47 -4.63 17.30
CA VAL A 1013 -4.06 -4.72 17.68
C VAL A 1013 -3.24 -4.00 16.62
N LEU A 1014 -2.43 -3.02 17.02
CA LEU A 1014 -1.58 -2.27 16.09
C LEU A 1014 -0.26 -3.03 15.80
N PRO A 1015 0.37 -2.85 14.62
CA PRO A 1015 1.64 -3.50 14.31
C PRO A 1015 2.76 -3.21 15.33
N ALA A 1016 2.80 -1.99 15.88
CA ALA A 1016 3.71 -1.62 16.96
C ALA A 1016 3.41 -2.32 18.31
N GLN A 1017 2.17 -2.77 18.52
CA GLN A 1017 1.71 -3.44 19.73
C GLN A 1017 2.03 -4.94 19.74
N LEU A 1018 2.12 -5.59 18.57
CA LEU A 1018 2.39 -7.03 18.42
C LEU A 1018 3.62 -7.50 19.23
N LYS A 1019 4.67 -6.66 19.30
CA LYS A 1019 5.92 -6.92 20.04
C LYS A 1019 5.73 -7.10 21.56
N TYR A 1020 4.59 -6.67 22.10
CA TYR A 1020 4.29 -6.69 23.53
C TYR A 1020 3.22 -7.72 23.91
N LEU A 1021 2.68 -8.46 22.94
CA LEU A 1021 1.66 -9.48 23.18
C LEU A 1021 2.28 -10.79 23.67
N THR A 1022 1.67 -11.36 24.70
CA THR A 1022 1.95 -12.71 25.20
C THR A 1022 0.63 -13.46 25.34
N PHE A 1023 0.61 -14.74 25.00
CA PHE A 1023 -0.54 -15.63 25.16
C PHE A 1023 -0.32 -16.46 26.44
N PRO A 1024 -0.98 -16.13 27.57
CA PRO A 1024 -0.80 -16.83 28.84
C PRO A 1024 -1.72 -18.05 28.99
N ASP A 1025 -2.71 -18.22 28.10
CA ASP A 1025 -3.78 -19.21 28.27
C ASP A 1025 -3.25 -20.65 28.08
N PRO A 1026 -3.47 -21.57 29.05
CA PRO A 1026 -2.92 -22.93 28.98
C PRO A 1026 -3.68 -23.84 28.01
N ARG A 1027 -4.92 -23.48 27.63
CA ARG A 1027 -5.80 -24.30 26.76
C ARG A 1027 -5.56 -24.07 25.26
N TYR A 1028 -5.29 -22.82 24.85
CA TYR A 1028 -5.15 -22.42 23.45
C TYR A 1028 -3.72 -21.99 23.15
N GLU A 1029 -2.96 -22.82 22.41
CA GLU A 1029 -1.60 -22.51 21.99
C GLU A 1029 -1.57 -22.07 20.51
N PRO A 1030 -1.08 -20.87 20.16
CA PRO A 1030 -1.02 -20.43 18.76
C PRO A 1030 0.03 -21.22 17.98
N VAL A 1031 -0.33 -21.71 16.78
CA VAL A 1031 0.57 -22.50 15.93
C VAL A 1031 1.76 -21.68 15.42
N LYS A 1032 1.54 -20.37 15.24
CA LYS A 1032 2.49 -19.39 14.69
C LYS A 1032 2.64 -18.22 15.66
N ARG A 1033 3.81 -17.57 15.69
CA ARG A 1033 3.99 -16.33 16.46
C ARG A 1033 2.98 -15.26 15.95
N PRO A 1034 2.35 -14.48 16.85
CA PRO A 1034 1.32 -13.52 16.47
C PRO A 1034 1.87 -12.49 15.49
N THR A 1035 1.51 -12.61 14.22
CA THR A 1035 1.95 -11.70 13.15
C THR A 1035 0.90 -10.59 12.91
N GLY A 1036 -0.26 -10.69 13.57
CA GLY A 1036 -1.50 -10.02 13.21
C GLY A 1036 -2.39 -10.93 12.35
N GLY A 1037 -3.61 -10.48 12.05
CA GLY A 1037 -4.53 -11.20 11.17
C GLY A 1037 -5.14 -12.45 11.81
N VAL A 1038 -5.48 -13.44 10.98
CA VAL A 1038 -6.04 -14.72 11.42
C VAL A 1038 -4.93 -15.65 11.90
N VAL A 1039 -5.03 -16.11 13.14
CA VAL A 1039 -4.09 -17.02 13.78
C VAL A 1039 -4.83 -18.28 14.23
N VAL A 1040 -4.39 -19.44 13.72
CA VAL A 1040 -4.93 -20.73 14.15
C VAL A 1040 -4.36 -21.09 15.53
N VAL A 1041 -5.24 -21.40 16.47
CA VAL A 1041 -4.90 -21.86 17.82
C VAL A 1041 -5.21 -23.36 17.96
N LEU A 1042 -4.37 -24.05 18.73
CA LEU A 1042 -4.56 -25.45 19.11
C LEU A 1042 -5.29 -25.51 20.46
N ASP A 1043 -6.55 -25.99 20.45
CA ASP A 1043 -7.21 -26.45 21.67
C ASP A 1043 -6.54 -27.75 22.16
N LYS A 1044 -5.92 -27.71 23.34
CA LYS A 1044 -5.32 -28.89 23.97
C LYS A 1044 -6.36 -29.84 24.58
N ASN A 1045 -7.58 -29.35 24.85
CA ASN A 1045 -8.67 -30.13 25.46
C ASN A 1045 -9.95 -30.08 24.59
N PRO A 1046 -10.01 -30.79 23.44
CA PRO A 1046 -11.16 -30.73 22.52
C PRO A 1046 -12.50 -31.24 23.09
N GLU A 1047 -12.48 -31.99 24.20
CA GLU A 1047 -13.66 -32.62 24.82
C GLU A 1047 -14.45 -31.69 25.76
N GLU A 1048 -13.87 -30.57 26.21
CA GLU A 1048 -14.57 -29.60 27.07
C GLU A 1048 -15.46 -28.66 26.25
N SER A 1049 -16.69 -28.44 26.72
CA SER A 1049 -17.66 -27.51 26.12
C SER A 1049 -17.08 -26.11 25.89
N ARG A 1050 -17.36 -25.54 24.72
CA ARG A 1050 -16.74 -24.30 24.22
C ARG A 1050 -17.74 -23.14 24.20
N GLU A 1051 -17.30 -21.98 24.65
CA GLU A 1051 -17.99 -20.71 24.36
C GLU A 1051 -17.44 -20.15 23.04
N THR A 1052 -18.25 -20.19 21.99
CA THR A 1052 -17.91 -19.68 20.66
C THR A 1052 -18.57 -18.34 20.38
N ILE A 1053 -17.87 -17.50 19.63
CA ILE A 1053 -18.38 -16.20 19.19
C ILE A 1053 -19.29 -16.39 17.97
N GLU A 1054 -20.61 -16.22 18.14
CA GLU A 1054 -21.56 -16.30 17.02
C GLU A 1054 -21.33 -15.18 15.98
N MET A 1055 -21.27 -15.53 14.70
CA MET A 1055 -21.23 -14.56 13.59
C MET A 1055 -22.57 -13.81 13.46
N LYS A 1056 -22.65 -12.56 13.91
CA LYS A 1056 -23.87 -11.74 13.87
C LYS A 1056 -24.06 -10.99 12.55
N ALA A 1057 -22.99 -10.52 11.93
CA ALA A 1057 -23.03 -9.76 10.68
C ALA A 1057 -23.70 -10.55 9.54
N SER A 1058 -23.50 -11.87 9.49
CA SER A 1058 -24.11 -12.76 8.49
C SER A 1058 -25.61 -13.04 8.73
N LYS A 1059 -26.12 -12.85 9.96
CA LYS A 1059 -27.46 -13.33 10.37
C LYS A 1059 -28.56 -12.25 10.43
N GLU A 1060 -28.25 -10.97 10.68
CA GLU A 1060 -29.28 -9.91 10.76
C GLU A 1060 -29.83 -9.56 9.37
N PRO A 1061 -31.12 -9.82 9.04
CA PRO A 1061 -31.68 -9.45 7.74
C PRO A 1061 -31.98 -7.95 7.69
N ARG A 1062 -31.06 -7.14 7.15
CA ARG A 1062 -31.30 -5.70 6.97
C ARG A 1062 -32.18 -5.43 5.75
N GLN A 1063 -33.35 -4.84 5.99
CA GLN A 1063 -34.20 -4.34 4.92
C GLN A 1063 -33.46 -3.26 4.11
N PRO A 1064 -33.58 -3.26 2.76
CA PRO A 1064 -32.98 -2.23 1.94
C PRO A 1064 -33.45 -0.84 2.37
N ALA A 1065 -32.58 0.15 2.27
CA ALA A 1065 -32.99 1.54 2.47
C ALA A 1065 -34.04 1.90 1.41
N ALA A 1066 -35.19 2.40 1.84
CA ALA A 1066 -36.23 2.84 0.91
C ALA A 1066 -35.67 3.96 0.03
N THR A 1067 -35.89 3.86 -1.28
CA THR A 1067 -35.61 4.94 -2.21
C THR A 1067 -36.36 6.20 -1.78
N ALA A 1068 -35.66 7.32 -1.63
CA ALA A 1068 -36.32 8.61 -1.44
C ALA A 1068 -37.18 8.90 -2.69
N GLU A 1069 -38.49 8.79 -2.55
CA GLU A 1069 -39.46 9.17 -3.58
C GLU A 1069 -39.17 10.61 -4.00
N THR A 1070 -38.90 10.85 -5.28
CA THR A 1070 -38.80 12.22 -5.77
C THR A 1070 -40.19 12.86 -5.80
N LEU A 1071 -40.26 14.19 -5.77
CA LEU A 1071 -41.54 14.90 -5.97
C LEU A 1071 -42.18 14.53 -7.32
N GLN A 1072 -41.37 14.18 -8.32
CA GLN A 1072 -41.81 13.59 -9.60
C GLN A 1072 -42.56 12.27 -9.39
N ASP A 1073 -42.01 11.34 -8.61
CA ASP A 1073 -42.61 10.01 -8.37
C ASP A 1073 -43.95 10.13 -7.63
N ARG A 1074 -44.06 11.06 -6.68
CA ARG A 1074 -45.33 11.35 -5.97
C ARG A 1074 -46.38 11.95 -6.89
N LEU A 1075 -45.99 12.83 -7.81
CA LEU A 1075 -46.88 13.35 -8.86
C LEU A 1075 -47.33 12.23 -9.80
N GLN A 1076 -46.40 11.37 -10.24
CA GLN A 1076 -46.71 10.24 -11.12
C GLN A 1076 -47.63 9.21 -10.45
N ALA A 1077 -47.43 8.93 -9.16
CA ALA A 1077 -48.26 8.03 -8.36
C ALA A 1077 -49.68 8.60 -8.12
N ALA A 1078 -49.80 9.92 -7.88
CA ALA A 1078 -51.09 10.59 -7.78
C ALA A 1078 -51.88 10.54 -9.09
N ILE A 1079 -51.20 10.74 -10.23
CA ILE A 1079 -51.79 10.62 -11.58
C ILE A 1079 -52.19 9.17 -11.87
N GLY A 1080 -51.38 8.18 -11.48
CA GLY A 1080 -51.69 6.76 -11.62
C GLY A 1080 -52.88 6.30 -10.80
N ALA A 1081 -53.02 6.81 -9.56
CA ALA A 1081 -54.18 6.51 -8.70
C ALA A 1081 -55.49 7.10 -9.24
N ALA A 1082 -55.44 8.28 -9.87
CA ALA A 1082 -56.61 8.92 -10.48
C ALA A 1082 -57.13 8.18 -11.73
N ALA A 1083 -56.29 7.39 -12.41
CA ALA A 1083 -56.64 6.69 -13.65
C ALA A 1083 -57.42 5.38 -13.46
N LEU A 1084 -57.60 4.89 -12.21
CA LEU A 1084 -58.11 3.54 -11.92
C LEU A 1084 -59.47 3.47 -11.21
N GLN A 1085 -60.23 4.58 -11.15
CA GLN A 1085 -61.59 4.58 -10.59
C GLN A 1085 -62.62 5.26 -11.52
N THR A 1086 -63.22 4.46 -12.41
CA THR A 1086 -64.52 4.80 -13.02
C THR A 1086 -65.64 4.60 -12.00
N PRO A 1087 -66.42 5.62 -11.60
CA PRO A 1087 -67.51 5.43 -10.66
C PRO A 1087 -68.81 5.07 -11.38
N GLN A 1088 -69.30 3.84 -11.18
CA GLN A 1088 -70.69 3.49 -11.48
C GLN A 1088 -71.63 4.07 -10.41
N ARG A 1089 -72.77 4.61 -10.84
CA ARG A 1089 -73.81 5.18 -9.96
C ARG A 1089 -74.49 4.12 -9.08
N GLY A 1090 -74.65 4.44 -7.80
CA GLY A 1090 -75.58 3.79 -6.88
C GLY A 1090 -75.94 4.73 -5.72
N SER A 1091 -77.23 4.85 -5.38
CA SER A 1091 -77.74 5.85 -4.42
C SER A 1091 -78.19 5.23 -3.09
N GLY A 1092 -77.95 5.89 -1.94
CA GLY A 1092 -78.78 5.67 -0.75
C GLY A 1092 -78.19 6.03 0.62
N LEU A 1093 -78.84 6.98 1.30
CA LEU A 1093 -79.01 7.18 2.76
C LEU A 1093 -77.80 7.33 3.72
N LEU A 1094 -77.66 8.57 4.22
CA LEU A 1094 -77.78 9.01 5.62
C LEU A 1094 -77.21 8.16 6.78
N GLY A 1095 -76.35 8.77 7.59
CA GLY A 1095 -76.02 8.34 8.96
C GLY A 1095 -74.92 9.21 9.62
N GLU A 1096 -75.28 10.07 10.56
CA GLU A 1096 -74.34 10.94 11.29
C GLU A 1096 -73.53 10.17 12.36
N SER A 1097 -72.26 10.54 12.59
CA SER A 1097 -71.81 11.19 13.86
C SER A 1097 -70.28 11.11 14.08
N THR A 1098 -69.68 12.30 14.28
CA THR A 1098 -68.60 12.67 15.26
C THR A 1098 -67.48 11.68 15.64
N ALA A 1099 -66.21 12.08 15.80
CA ALA A 1099 -65.51 13.36 15.61
C ALA A 1099 -63.99 13.14 15.78
N GLY A 1100 -63.14 14.10 15.39
CA GLY A 1100 -61.78 14.22 15.98
C GLY A 1100 -60.55 14.38 15.07
N ALA A 1101 -60.66 14.84 13.82
CA ALA A 1101 -59.47 15.03 12.95
C ALA A 1101 -59.60 16.17 11.92
N ALA A 1102 -59.99 17.39 12.34
CA ALA A 1102 -60.28 18.50 11.43
C ALA A 1102 -59.80 19.89 11.90
N THR A 1103 -58.63 19.97 12.55
CA THR A 1103 -58.03 21.26 13.01
C THR A 1103 -56.53 21.34 12.76
N ALA A 1104 -56.09 21.07 11.52
CA ALA A 1104 -54.71 21.30 11.05
C ALA A 1104 -54.58 21.45 9.52
N ALA A 1105 -55.66 21.79 8.79
CA ALA A 1105 -55.67 21.92 7.33
C ALA A 1105 -56.37 23.23 6.92
N GLY A 1106 -55.87 24.35 7.45
CA GLY A 1106 -56.56 25.65 7.43
C GLY A 1106 -55.64 26.87 7.25
N VAL A 1107 -54.51 26.69 6.56
CA VAL A 1107 -53.70 27.77 5.96
C VAL A 1107 -53.10 27.19 4.66
N LEU A 1108 -52.95 28.01 3.61
CA LEU A 1108 -52.38 27.67 2.27
C LEU A 1108 -53.33 27.07 1.20
N THR A 1109 -54.51 27.66 0.99
CA THR A 1109 -55.11 27.79 -0.36
C THR A 1109 -55.98 29.06 -0.48
N ALA A 1110 -55.33 30.18 -0.74
CA ALA A 1110 -55.81 31.40 -1.41
C ALA A 1110 -54.51 31.99 -2.04
N VAL A 1111 -54.39 32.31 -3.33
CA VAL A 1111 -55.31 32.98 -4.29
C VAL A 1111 -55.60 34.42 -3.87
N ASP A 1112 -54.57 35.25 -4.05
CA ASP A 1112 -54.61 36.69 -4.35
C ASP A 1112 -53.77 36.80 -5.65
N GLU A 1113 -54.34 37.06 -6.83
CA GLU A 1113 -54.73 38.38 -7.37
C GLU A 1113 -53.52 39.24 -7.76
N ASP A 1114 -53.09 39.10 -9.02
CA ASP A 1114 -52.12 39.97 -9.70
C ASP A 1114 -52.82 41.28 -10.12
N GLU A 1115 -52.41 42.44 -9.58
CA GLU A 1115 -52.72 43.75 -10.18
C GLU A 1115 -51.60 44.16 -11.15
N GLU A 1116 -51.96 44.41 -12.42
CA GLU A 1116 -51.04 44.94 -13.44
C GLU A 1116 -50.73 46.42 -13.19
N GLY A 1117 -49.45 46.78 -13.05
CA GLY A 1117 -49.00 48.17 -13.24
C GLY A 1117 -47.87 48.68 -12.36
N ASP A 1118 -46.64 48.26 -12.63
CA ASP A 1118 -45.44 49.05 -12.33
C ASP A 1118 -44.38 48.80 -13.44
N GLU A 1119 -43.62 49.85 -13.79
CA GLU A 1119 -42.82 49.92 -15.02
C GLU A 1119 -41.50 49.11 -14.95
N GLU A 1120 -41.06 48.53 -16.08
CA GLU A 1120 -39.78 47.82 -16.18
C GLU A 1120 -38.59 48.75 -15.88
N ALA A 1121 -37.76 48.36 -14.92
CA ALA A 1121 -36.48 49.04 -14.66
C ALA A 1121 -35.49 48.77 -15.81
N PRO A 1122 -34.85 49.81 -16.40
CA PRO A 1122 -33.96 49.62 -17.54
C PRO A 1122 -32.62 48.97 -17.17
N VAL A 1123 -32.03 48.29 -18.14
CA VAL A 1123 -30.73 47.61 -18.04
C VAL A 1123 -29.60 48.63 -17.82
N PRO A 1124 -28.62 48.39 -16.92
CA PRO A 1124 -27.46 49.27 -16.78
C PRO A 1124 -26.60 49.32 -18.06
N GLU A 1125 -26.17 50.52 -18.45
CA GLU A 1125 -25.27 50.72 -19.60
C GLU A 1125 -23.81 50.30 -19.30
N GLU A 1126 -23.02 50.14 -20.36
CA GLU A 1126 -21.62 49.69 -20.28
C GLU A 1126 -20.70 50.73 -19.61
N PHE A 1127 -19.69 50.25 -18.91
CA PHE A 1127 -18.83 51.06 -18.05
C PHE A 1127 -17.67 51.69 -18.86
N GLU A 1128 -17.77 52.96 -19.23
CA GLU A 1128 -16.66 53.72 -19.81
C GLU A 1128 -15.57 54.05 -18.79
N TYR A 1129 -14.31 54.06 -19.25
CA TYR A 1129 -13.12 54.25 -18.43
C TYR A 1129 -12.45 55.58 -18.78
N GLU A 1130 -12.73 56.64 -18.03
CA GLU A 1130 -12.03 57.91 -18.17
C GLU A 1130 -10.65 57.83 -17.48
N THR A 1131 -9.59 58.05 -18.26
CA THR A 1131 -8.23 58.23 -17.73
C THR A 1131 -7.95 59.71 -17.52
N ASP A 1132 -7.97 60.16 -16.26
CA ASP A 1132 -7.40 61.46 -15.90
C ASP A 1132 -5.89 61.44 -16.17
N GLY A 1133 -5.46 62.30 -17.12
CA GLY A 1133 -4.06 62.50 -17.46
C GLY A 1133 -3.40 63.57 -16.59
N ASP A 1134 -2.08 63.45 -16.43
CA ASP A 1134 -1.23 64.48 -15.82
C ASP A 1134 -1.32 65.82 -16.60
N ASP A 1135 -1.49 66.95 -15.90
CA ASP A 1135 -0.53 68.07 -15.87
C ASP A 1135 -1.07 69.32 -15.11
N GLU A 1136 -0.14 70.06 -14.48
CA GLU A 1136 -0.25 71.31 -13.67
C GLU A 1136 -0.73 71.25 -12.21
#